data_AF-A0A7S3U0Z0-F1
#
_entry.id   AF-A0A7S3U0Z0-F1
#
_cell.length_a   1.000
_cell.length_b   1.000
_cell.length_c   1.000
_cell.angle_alpha   90.00
_cell.angle_beta   90.00
_cell.angle_gamma   90.00
#
_symmetry.space_group_name_H-M   'P 1'
#
loop_
_entity.id
_entity.type
_entity.pdbx_description
1 polymer ?
#
loop_
_entity_poly.entity_id
_entity_poly.type
_entity_poly.pdbx_seq_one_letter_code
_entity_poly.pdbx_strand_id
1 'polypeptide(L)'
;PLERGPIVATVSMPGRRNAVGAHGGTYSVYRAVALAAHATPPGFRPDFTNTLPPCQIGPHPAWARPDAIVSIDPWGHLPQEIFAERMAKGELDLRPTISVTKSHLDLPEIKDAVKAGRLKADGVHLVDNGAVVTTKAAIEPVWHLPGIAKRFGVDEVELRRTLYEQTGGMFPELVTRPDIQIFLPPINGLTIYMVGNVSTIPEPDVPLVVRLHDESYDAELFGSHASTGRQWLVYGIEECVRAAQAGGCGLIIYARQEGNALGEVAKFLVHNVRAKGKGQDAAKAAAGDAWDAEAERVTGASDIRLYELCADALLWLGISRIHTFVTSSALKTSAVEAAGIEIVKKVELPQALLPPSALVEASYKAFKSRSTPSSPAIIGKTGPVPPVQLLDPDAARAKMPMRRRVSLTTHAQQFSVSPLPISWGARDAAERGAVVATLHQPARRNAIGTHNGPYAVYRAVGIAKGAIDPSRPLDLKSTEPVVKIGPFPSWYDPKAIVALDPWGAMVSTPDGPGAHARAAGVSVQPTIAISRFECKLHEIVDAVEKSRLKADGKILLEGGVISCIKVSIEPVWHLPGVAERFKLDEETLRRKLFEHTGGMFPELVTRSDLKVFLPPIGGCTILIFGDPDTIPDTSKPLAVRVHDECNGSDVFGSDICTCRPYLLHGIEECISAAQAGGAGVIVYNRKEGRALGEVTKFMVYNARKRQVGGDSAQNYFKRTREIAGVEDMRFQELMPDPLLWLGVKKIDRFISMSDMKYNAVVGSGIEIVTRVDIPEELIPADARVEIDAKMYAGYYAGSKQVKTWDELNQTIGRQAALDEAEAAAKAAKAAATAARAAASNANTCKPCESSVASSKRARSSQ
;
A
#
# COMPACT_ATOMS: atom_id res chain seq x y z
N PRO A 1 19.92 18.93 -11.69
CA PRO A 1 18.44 18.93 -11.48
C PRO A 1 17.72 20.06 -12.24
N LEU A 2 18.22 21.30 -12.19
CA LEU A 2 17.64 22.42 -12.95
C LEU A 2 17.65 22.15 -14.47
N GLU A 3 18.72 21.54 -14.98
CA GLU A 3 18.83 21.13 -16.39
C GLU A 3 17.82 20.03 -16.78
N ARG A 4 17.60 19.03 -15.91
CA ARG A 4 16.60 17.96 -16.14
C ARG A 4 15.17 18.52 -16.14
N GLY A 5 14.92 19.51 -15.29
CA GLY A 5 13.59 20.03 -14.99
C GLY A 5 12.80 19.15 -14.00
N PRO A 6 11.69 19.71 -13.48
CA PRO A 6 10.81 19.04 -12.53
C PRO A 6 9.84 18.05 -13.19
N ILE A 7 9.26 17.16 -12.39
CA ILE A 7 8.04 16.43 -12.77
C ILE A 7 6.83 17.28 -12.42
N VAL A 8 6.03 17.62 -13.42
CA VAL A 8 4.86 18.50 -13.31
C VAL A 8 3.63 17.70 -13.72
N ALA A 9 2.92 17.14 -12.73
CA ALA A 9 1.62 16.49 -12.91
C ALA A 9 0.47 17.37 -12.35
N THR A 10 0.56 18.68 -12.59
CA THR A 10 -0.44 19.63 -12.08
C THR A 10 -1.78 19.48 -12.79
N VAL A 11 -2.85 19.55 -12.00
CA VAL A 11 -4.25 19.52 -12.48
C VAL A 11 -4.88 20.90 -12.57
N SER A 12 -4.25 21.93 -11.97
CA SER A 12 -4.75 23.32 -12.00
C SER A 12 -4.29 24.10 -13.23
N MET A 13 -3.13 23.71 -13.81
CA MET A 13 -2.61 24.28 -15.06
C MET A 13 -2.26 23.16 -16.06
N PRO A 14 -3.24 22.45 -16.65
CA PRO A 14 -2.99 21.27 -17.48
C PRO A 14 -2.04 21.53 -18.67
N GLY A 15 -2.02 22.75 -19.21
CA GLY A 15 -1.09 23.13 -20.30
C GLY A 15 0.39 23.14 -19.92
N ARG A 16 0.74 23.06 -18.63
CA ARG A 16 2.12 23.04 -18.13
C ARG A 16 2.60 21.65 -17.68
N ARG A 17 1.75 20.61 -17.81
CA ARG A 17 2.12 19.27 -17.38
C ARG A 17 3.12 18.64 -18.35
N ASN A 18 4.06 17.86 -17.80
CA ASN A 18 5.01 17.05 -18.55
C ASN A 18 4.97 15.56 -18.12
N ALA A 19 3.91 15.17 -17.41
CA ALA A 19 3.68 13.80 -16.99
C ALA A 19 2.20 13.43 -17.15
N VAL A 20 1.96 12.16 -17.49
CA VAL A 20 0.64 11.54 -17.50
C VAL A 20 0.27 11.12 -16.07
N GLY A 21 -0.97 11.37 -15.65
CA GLY A 21 -1.44 11.05 -14.30
C GLY A 21 -1.45 12.26 -13.37
N ALA A 22 -1.49 11.98 -12.06
CA ALA A 22 -1.53 12.98 -11.00
C ALA A 22 -0.62 12.56 -9.83
N HIS A 23 -0.08 13.56 -9.12
CA HIS A 23 0.65 13.32 -7.86
C HIS A 23 -0.25 12.64 -6.82
N GLY A 24 0.33 11.83 -5.94
CA GLY A 24 -0.40 11.03 -4.96
C GLY A 24 -0.92 9.70 -5.51
N GLY A 25 -0.77 9.42 -6.81
CA GLY A 25 -1.16 8.15 -7.43
C GLY A 25 -2.62 7.78 -7.13
N THR A 26 -2.84 6.66 -6.45
CA THR A 26 -4.16 6.18 -6.02
C THR A 26 -4.89 7.20 -5.12
N TYR A 27 -4.16 7.98 -4.32
CA TYR A 27 -4.74 8.98 -3.41
C TYR A 27 -5.29 10.23 -4.12
N SER A 28 -5.00 10.40 -5.42
CA SER A 28 -5.60 11.49 -6.22
C SER A 28 -7.13 11.37 -6.33
N VAL A 29 -7.68 10.15 -6.26
CA VAL A 29 -9.14 9.90 -6.23
C VAL A 29 -9.76 10.50 -4.97
N TYR A 30 -9.13 10.28 -3.81
CA TYR A 30 -9.58 10.90 -2.56
C TYR A 30 -9.47 12.42 -2.64
N ARG A 31 -8.40 12.95 -3.24
CA ARG A 31 -8.23 14.41 -3.41
C ARG A 31 -9.33 15.01 -4.28
N ALA A 32 -9.72 14.32 -5.34
CA ALA A 32 -10.80 14.73 -6.20
C ALA A 32 -12.14 14.81 -5.45
N VAL A 33 -12.43 13.82 -4.60
CA VAL A 33 -13.63 13.83 -3.73
C VAL A 33 -13.56 14.97 -2.70
N ALA A 34 -12.39 15.24 -2.11
CA ALA A 34 -12.21 16.35 -1.15
C ALA A 34 -12.52 17.70 -1.80
N LEU A 35 -12.05 17.89 -3.03
CA LEU A 35 -12.31 19.11 -3.81
C LEU A 35 -13.78 19.21 -4.23
N ALA A 36 -14.41 18.09 -4.58
CA ALA A 36 -15.83 18.04 -4.91
C ALA A 36 -16.70 18.40 -3.69
N ALA A 37 -16.38 17.84 -2.52
CA ALA A 37 -17.07 18.09 -1.26
C ALA A 37 -16.67 19.42 -0.59
N HIS A 38 -15.89 20.27 -1.25
CA HIS A 38 -15.39 21.55 -0.73
C HIS A 38 -14.59 21.45 0.58
N ALA A 39 -14.04 20.27 0.90
CA ALA A 39 -13.16 20.03 2.05
C ALA A 39 -11.75 20.60 1.84
N THR A 40 -11.40 20.97 0.60
CA THR A 40 -10.11 21.58 0.23
C THR A 40 -10.36 22.70 -0.79
N PRO A 41 -9.65 23.85 -0.71
CA PRO A 41 -9.83 24.93 -1.68
C PRO A 41 -9.26 24.55 -3.07
N PRO A 42 -9.96 24.85 -4.20
CA PRO A 42 -9.51 24.52 -5.57
C PRO A 42 -8.15 25.07 -5.99
N GLY A 43 -7.69 26.16 -5.37
CA GLY A 43 -6.39 26.81 -5.63
C GLY A 43 -5.35 26.57 -4.53
N PHE A 44 -5.54 25.57 -3.67
CA PHE A 44 -4.64 25.29 -2.55
C PHE A 44 -3.18 25.13 -3.01
N ARG A 45 -2.28 25.89 -2.36
CA ARG A 45 -0.82 25.78 -2.53
C ARG A 45 -0.22 25.19 -1.25
N PRO A 46 0.44 24.02 -1.34
CA PRO A 46 1.13 23.43 -0.20
C PRO A 46 2.24 24.34 0.38
N ASP A 47 2.32 24.43 1.71
CA ASP A 47 3.50 24.93 2.43
C ASP A 47 4.42 23.74 2.77
N PHE A 48 5.55 23.66 2.06
CA PHE A 48 6.56 22.62 2.29
C PHE A 48 7.68 23.05 3.25
N THR A 49 7.53 24.16 3.98
CA THR A 49 8.51 24.60 4.98
C THR A 49 8.81 23.45 5.95
N ASN A 50 10.09 23.25 6.27
CA ASN A 50 10.55 22.22 7.20
C ASN A 50 10.24 20.75 6.81
N THR A 51 9.85 20.46 5.56
CA THR A 51 9.51 19.09 5.11
C THR A 51 10.71 18.28 4.60
N LEU A 52 11.87 18.90 4.38
CA LEU A 52 13.05 18.27 3.76
C LEU A 52 13.51 17.01 4.53
N PRO A 53 14.24 16.08 3.89
CA PRO A 53 14.83 14.92 4.57
C PRO A 53 15.66 15.25 5.82
N PRO A 54 15.72 14.36 6.83
CA PRO A 54 16.59 14.50 8.02
C PRO A 54 18.04 14.10 7.79
N CYS A 55 18.36 13.56 6.62
CA CYS A 55 19.71 13.24 6.19
C CYS A 55 19.81 13.53 4.69
N GLN A 56 21.01 13.87 4.23
CA GLN A 56 21.27 14.02 2.81
C GLN A 56 21.28 12.63 2.15
N ILE A 57 20.57 12.51 1.02
CA ILE A 57 20.62 11.35 0.13
C ILE A 57 21.07 11.85 -1.22
N GLY A 58 22.15 11.26 -1.72
CA GLY A 58 22.76 11.60 -3.00
C GLY A 58 23.25 13.05 -3.14
N PRO A 59 23.49 13.49 -4.39
CA PRO A 59 23.31 12.72 -5.63
C PRO A 59 24.31 11.57 -5.78
N HIS A 60 23.89 10.49 -6.42
CA HIS A 60 24.75 9.35 -6.75
C HIS A 60 24.97 9.25 -8.26
N PRO A 61 26.07 8.62 -8.75
CA PRO A 61 26.35 8.51 -10.18
C PRO A 61 25.20 7.92 -11.01
N ALA A 62 24.43 6.98 -10.44
CA ALA A 62 23.29 6.38 -11.11
C ALA A 62 22.19 7.38 -11.49
N TRP A 63 22.05 8.52 -10.78
CA TRP A 63 21.00 9.51 -11.03
C TRP A 63 21.21 10.28 -12.34
N ALA A 64 22.45 10.33 -12.83
CA ALA A 64 22.80 10.97 -14.09
C ALA A 64 22.70 10.03 -15.30
N ARG A 65 22.51 8.72 -15.07
CA ARG A 65 22.40 7.71 -16.14
C ARG A 65 20.93 7.51 -16.52
N PRO A 66 20.50 7.88 -17.74
CA PRO A 66 19.08 7.89 -18.12
C PRO A 66 18.35 6.54 -18.06
N ASP A 67 19.08 5.42 -18.11
CA ASP A 67 18.52 4.07 -18.10
C ASP A 67 18.74 3.31 -16.78
N ALA A 68 19.44 3.92 -15.82
CA ALA A 68 19.70 3.30 -14.53
C ALA A 68 18.47 3.34 -13.62
N ILE A 69 17.81 4.49 -13.52
CA ILE A 69 16.62 4.68 -12.68
C ILE A 69 15.49 5.17 -13.57
N VAL A 70 14.47 4.33 -13.75
CA VAL A 70 13.38 4.56 -14.71
C VAL A 70 12.00 4.49 -14.07
N SER A 71 11.90 4.10 -12.81
CA SER A 71 10.63 3.88 -12.10
C SER A 71 10.36 4.79 -10.90
N ILE A 72 11.33 5.65 -10.53
CA ILE A 72 11.21 6.64 -9.45
C ILE A 72 11.89 7.94 -9.90
N ASP A 73 11.52 9.07 -9.29
CA ASP A 73 12.20 10.35 -9.53
C ASP A 73 13.42 10.46 -8.61
N PRO A 74 14.68 10.41 -9.12
CA PRO A 74 15.86 10.46 -8.24
C PRO A 74 15.96 11.76 -7.43
N TRP A 75 15.35 12.84 -7.91
CA TRP A 75 15.31 14.13 -7.24
C TRP A 75 14.01 14.37 -6.45
N GLY A 76 13.16 13.35 -6.33
CA GLY A 76 11.78 13.44 -5.82
C GLY A 76 11.64 13.93 -4.38
N HIS A 77 12.72 13.95 -3.59
CA HIS A 77 12.76 14.44 -2.19
C HIS A 77 13.16 15.92 -2.03
N LEU A 78 13.61 16.57 -3.11
CA LEU A 78 14.11 17.95 -3.13
C LEU A 78 13.34 18.96 -4.01
N PRO A 79 12.20 18.68 -4.70
CA PRO A 79 11.60 19.69 -5.58
C PRO A 79 11.27 21.02 -4.89
N GLN A 80 10.86 20.95 -3.62
CA GLN A 80 10.52 22.10 -2.78
C GLN A 80 11.72 23.00 -2.41
N GLU A 81 12.95 22.49 -2.52
CA GLU A 81 14.18 23.26 -2.35
C GLU A 81 14.70 23.75 -3.71
N ILE A 82 14.79 22.84 -4.68
CA ILE A 82 15.39 23.11 -6.00
C ILE A 82 14.56 24.14 -6.79
N PHE A 83 13.23 24.10 -6.70
CA PHE A 83 12.32 24.95 -7.46
C PHE A 83 11.54 25.93 -6.57
N ALA A 84 12.03 26.19 -5.34
CA ALA A 84 11.35 27.01 -4.34
C ALA A 84 10.86 28.36 -4.89
N GLU A 85 11.72 29.10 -5.61
CA GLU A 85 11.37 30.41 -6.17
C GLU A 85 10.22 30.34 -7.19
N ARG A 86 10.25 29.32 -8.06
CA ARG A 86 9.24 29.14 -9.12
C ARG A 86 7.90 28.70 -8.52
N MET A 87 7.94 27.88 -7.46
CA MET A 87 6.75 27.51 -6.69
C MET A 87 6.16 28.70 -5.95
N ALA A 88 7.00 29.53 -5.31
CA ALA A 88 6.56 30.74 -4.61
C ALA A 88 5.87 31.74 -5.56
N LYS A 89 6.42 31.91 -6.78
CA LYS A 89 5.80 32.72 -7.86
C LYS A 89 4.53 32.10 -8.44
N GLY A 90 4.21 30.85 -8.10
CA GLY A 90 3.08 30.11 -8.66
C GLY A 90 3.29 29.66 -10.11
N GLU A 91 4.53 29.63 -10.60
CA GLU A 91 4.84 29.17 -11.95
C GLU A 91 4.72 27.65 -12.08
N LEU A 92 5.01 26.93 -10.99
CA LEU A 92 4.99 25.48 -10.89
C LEU A 92 4.18 25.03 -9.68
N ASP A 93 3.36 23.99 -9.86
CA ASP A 93 2.71 23.23 -8.80
C ASP A 93 3.35 21.85 -8.75
N LEU A 94 4.41 21.73 -7.94
CA LEU A 94 5.18 20.50 -7.75
C LEU A 94 4.81 19.87 -6.42
N ARG A 95 4.80 18.54 -6.37
CA ARG A 95 4.71 17.78 -5.12
C ARG A 95 5.89 16.80 -5.04
N PRO A 96 6.61 16.74 -3.90
CA PRO A 96 7.61 15.71 -3.69
C PRO A 96 7.00 14.33 -3.88
N THR A 97 7.70 13.46 -4.59
CA THR A 97 7.33 12.05 -4.80
C THR A 97 8.14 11.11 -3.90
N ILE A 98 9.13 11.64 -3.19
CA ILE A 98 9.88 10.94 -2.15
C ILE A 98 9.86 11.79 -0.89
N SER A 99 9.66 11.16 0.26
CA SER A 99 9.85 11.82 1.55
C SER A 99 10.60 10.89 2.49
N VAL A 100 11.49 11.45 3.30
CA VAL A 100 12.37 10.72 4.20
C VAL A 100 12.16 11.22 5.61
N THR A 101 12.02 10.34 6.59
CA THR A 101 11.84 10.71 8.00
C THR A 101 12.57 9.75 8.94
N LYS A 102 12.59 10.03 10.24
CA LYS A 102 13.13 9.13 11.27
C LYS A 102 12.02 8.63 12.19
N SER A 103 12.09 7.36 12.58
CA SER A 103 11.16 6.74 13.53
C SER A 103 11.81 5.59 14.28
N HIS A 104 11.14 5.08 15.30
CA HIS A 104 11.47 3.80 15.91
C HIS A 104 10.50 2.72 15.40
N LEU A 105 11.00 1.51 15.25
CA LEU A 105 10.20 0.30 15.02
C LEU A 105 10.14 -0.47 16.33
N ASP A 106 8.96 -0.65 16.90
CA ASP A 106 8.77 -1.41 18.14
C ASP A 106 8.02 -2.71 17.87
N LEU A 107 8.79 -3.80 17.74
CA LEU A 107 8.28 -5.11 17.37
C LEU A 107 8.47 -6.08 18.56
N PRO A 108 7.40 -6.77 19.01
CA PRO A 108 7.52 -7.76 20.08
C PRO A 108 8.55 -8.85 19.77
N GLU A 109 8.67 -9.28 18.51
CA GLU A 109 9.60 -10.32 18.11
C GLU A 109 11.08 -9.87 18.23
N ILE A 110 11.35 -8.57 18.09
CA ILE A 110 12.68 -8.00 18.31
C ILE A 110 12.97 -7.93 19.81
N LYS A 111 11.98 -7.58 20.65
CA LYS A 111 12.12 -7.65 22.11
C LYS A 111 12.42 -9.08 22.57
N ASP A 112 11.77 -10.07 21.99
CA ASP A 112 12.07 -11.48 22.27
C ASP A 112 13.46 -11.89 21.78
N ALA A 113 13.92 -11.36 20.64
CA ALA A 113 15.30 -11.56 20.19
C ALA A 113 16.31 -11.00 21.21
N VAL A 114 16.03 -9.84 21.80
CA VAL A 114 16.87 -9.25 22.87
C VAL A 114 16.83 -10.10 24.14
N LYS A 115 15.64 -10.49 24.62
CA LYS A 115 15.48 -11.35 25.81
C LYS A 115 16.19 -12.70 25.63
N ALA A 116 16.15 -13.28 24.43
CA ALA A 116 16.81 -14.53 24.10
C ALA A 116 18.32 -14.38 23.82
N GLY A 117 18.88 -13.17 23.89
CA GLY A 117 20.29 -12.90 23.60
C GLY A 117 20.68 -13.01 22.11
N ARG A 118 19.71 -13.10 21.19
CA ARG A 118 19.92 -13.14 19.73
C ARG A 118 20.27 -11.76 19.14
N LEU A 119 19.90 -10.70 19.87
CA LEU A 119 20.30 -9.31 19.65
C LEU A 119 20.69 -8.69 20.98
N LYS A 120 21.53 -7.66 20.96
CA LYS A 120 21.92 -6.90 22.15
C LYS A 120 21.62 -5.43 21.90
N ALA A 121 20.99 -4.75 22.84
CA ALA A 121 20.80 -3.30 22.77
C ALA A 121 22.17 -2.60 22.82
N ASP A 122 22.36 -1.63 21.93
CA ASP A 122 23.57 -0.80 21.83
C ASP A 122 23.29 0.68 22.16
N GLY A 123 22.02 1.03 22.42
CA GLY A 123 21.58 2.39 22.71
C GLY A 123 21.52 3.32 21.49
N VAL A 124 21.93 2.86 20.30
CA VAL A 124 22.09 3.69 19.09
C VAL A 124 21.21 3.19 17.94
N HIS A 125 21.30 1.89 17.62
CA HIS A 125 20.53 1.25 16.56
C HIS A 125 19.40 0.41 17.14
N LEU A 126 19.63 -0.18 18.30
CA LEU A 126 18.67 -0.91 19.10
C LEU A 126 18.72 -0.33 20.52
N VAL A 127 17.71 0.47 20.86
CA VAL A 127 17.62 1.10 22.19
C VAL A 127 17.17 0.09 23.24
N ASP A 128 17.37 0.43 24.53
CA ASP A 128 17.20 -0.51 25.65
C ASP A 128 15.80 -1.14 25.76
N ASN A 129 14.77 -0.44 25.28
CA ASN A 129 13.39 -0.96 25.25
C ASN A 129 13.12 -1.93 24.09
N GLY A 130 14.14 -2.25 23.27
CA GLY A 130 14.05 -3.15 22.12
C GLY A 130 13.59 -2.50 20.82
N ALA A 131 13.39 -1.18 20.80
CA ALA A 131 12.98 -0.49 19.58
C ALA A 131 14.17 -0.24 18.63
N VAL A 132 13.95 -0.43 17.33
CA VAL A 132 14.97 -0.23 16.29
C VAL A 132 14.90 1.20 15.78
N VAL A 133 16.02 1.92 15.85
CA VAL A 133 16.13 3.29 15.33
C VAL A 133 16.28 3.23 13.82
N THR A 134 15.36 3.88 13.10
CA THR A 134 15.31 3.80 11.64
C THR A 134 15.16 5.14 10.96
N THR A 135 15.82 5.26 9.80
CA THR A 135 15.45 6.25 8.79
C THR A 135 14.54 5.57 7.78
N LYS A 136 13.44 6.22 7.39
CA LYS A 136 12.47 5.68 6.45
C LYS A 136 12.32 6.57 5.23
N ALA A 137 12.16 5.98 4.05
CA ALA A 137 11.81 6.72 2.84
C ALA A 137 10.51 6.16 2.25
N ALA A 138 9.51 7.01 2.02
CA ALA A 138 8.33 6.68 1.23
C ALA A 138 8.55 7.17 -0.20
N ILE A 139 8.26 6.32 -1.18
CA ILE A 139 8.52 6.58 -2.60
C ILE A 139 7.26 6.32 -3.42
N GLU A 140 6.75 7.37 -4.07
CA GLU A 140 5.74 7.27 -5.12
C GLU A 140 6.38 6.88 -6.45
N PRO A 141 5.72 6.01 -7.25
CA PRO A 141 6.24 5.58 -8.54
C PRO A 141 6.21 6.73 -9.56
N VAL A 142 7.31 6.90 -10.30
CA VAL A 142 7.43 7.86 -11.41
C VAL A 142 8.14 7.16 -12.55
N TRP A 143 7.38 6.78 -13.58
CA TRP A 143 7.87 5.95 -14.67
C TRP A 143 8.33 6.80 -15.84
N HIS A 144 9.58 6.64 -16.24
CA HIS A 144 10.07 7.05 -17.55
C HIS A 144 9.75 5.95 -18.56
N LEU A 145 8.68 6.12 -19.33
CA LEU A 145 8.10 5.09 -20.21
C LEU A 145 9.10 4.48 -21.21
N PRO A 146 9.95 5.26 -21.92
CA PRO A 146 11.00 4.69 -22.78
C PRO A 146 11.97 3.80 -21.99
N GLY A 147 12.34 4.22 -20.78
CA GLY A 147 13.23 3.47 -19.89
C GLY A 147 12.61 2.19 -19.37
N ILE A 148 11.33 2.23 -18.97
CA ILE A 148 10.55 1.06 -18.54
C ILE A 148 10.41 0.06 -19.70
N ALA A 149 10.09 0.53 -20.90
CA ALA A 149 9.98 -0.30 -22.09
C ALA A 149 11.30 -1.03 -22.39
N LYS A 150 12.42 -0.29 -22.38
CA LYS A 150 13.77 -0.87 -22.52
C LYS A 150 14.07 -1.88 -21.42
N ARG A 151 13.78 -1.57 -20.15
CA ARG A 151 14.04 -2.43 -18.98
C ARG A 151 13.31 -3.77 -19.10
N PHE A 152 12.08 -3.76 -19.61
CA PHE A 152 11.27 -4.95 -19.79
C PHE A 152 11.45 -5.64 -21.15
N GLY A 153 12.28 -5.09 -22.04
CA GLY A 153 12.50 -5.66 -23.38
C GLY A 153 11.27 -5.58 -24.28
N VAL A 154 10.41 -4.57 -24.07
CA VAL A 154 9.17 -4.38 -24.83
C VAL A 154 9.23 -3.09 -25.65
N ASP A 155 8.44 -3.02 -26.72
CA ASP A 155 8.27 -1.78 -27.48
C ASP A 155 7.49 -0.75 -26.65
N GLU A 156 7.91 0.52 -26.69
CA GLU A 156 7.28 1.59 -25.89
C GLU A 156 5.82 1.83 -26.29
N VAL A 157 5.52 1.79 -27.59
CA VAL A 157 4.15 1.99 -28.09
C VAL A 157 3.27 0.84 -27.62
N GLU A 158 3.77 -0.39 -27.66
CA GLU A 158 3.05 -1.56 -27.17
C GLU A 158 2.83 -1.53 -25.65
N LEU A 159 3.84 -1.12 -24.87
CA LEU A 159 3.71 -0.92 -23.43
C LEU A 159 2.61 0.10 -23.11
N ARG A 160 2.67 1.28 -23.73
CA ARG A 160 1.69 2.36 -23.56
C ARG A 160 0.29 1.93 -23.92
N ARG A 161 0.16 1.24 -25.06
CA ARG A 161 -1.12 0.70 -25.53
C ARG A 161 -1.68 -0.32 -24.55
N THR A 162 -0.86 -1.26 -24.09
CA THR A 162 -1.29 -2.30 -23.14
C THR A 162 -1.67 -1.68 -21.81
N LEU A 163 -0.91 -0.70 -21.31
CA LEU A 163 -1.28 0.08 -20.13
C LEU A 163 -2.66 0.73 -20.29
N TYR A 164 -2.93 1.39 -21.42
CA TYR A 164 -4.24 1.99 -21.69
C TYR A 164 -5.37 0.95 -21.77
N GLU A 165 -5.22 -0.08 -22.62
CA GLU A 165 -6.27 -1.06 -22.89
C GLU A 165 -6.56 -1.96 -21.68
N GLN A 166 -5.53 -2.38 -20.93
CA GLN A 166 -5.68 -3.34 -19.84
C GLN A 166 -6.04 -2.70 -18.49
N THR A 167 -6.04 -1.36 -18.41
CA THR A 167 -6.52 -0.61 -17.23
C THR A 167 -7.93 -0.04 -17.44
N GLY A 168 -8.62 -0.47 -18.49
CA GLY A 168 -10.00 -0.03 -18.78
C GLY A 168 -10.09 1.33 -19.46
N GLY A 169 -9.04 1.75 -20.18
CA GLY A 169 -8.96 3.05 -20.85
C GLY A 169 -8.35 4.16 -19.99
N MET A 170 -7.54 3.80 -19.00
CA MET A 170 -6.94 4.79 -18.10
C MET A 170 -5.95 5.67 -18.86
N PHE A 171 -6.10 6.99 -18.73
CA PHE A 171 -5.25 8.01 -19.34
C PHE A 171 -5.07 7.86 -20.86
N PRO A 172 -5.98 8.41 -21.69
CA PRO A 172 -5.84 8.40 -23.15
C PRO A 172 -4.50 8.95 -23.66
N GLU A 173 -3.88 9.84 -22.90
CA GLU A 173 -2.57 10.42 -23.20
C GLU A 173 -1.45 9.40 -23.34
N LEU A 174 -1.58 8.22 -22.72
CA LEU A 174 -0.63 7.13 -22.93
C LEU A 174 -0.48 6.79 -24.43
N VAL A 175 -1.57 6.89 -25.19
CA VAL A 175 -1.61 6.56 -26.62
C VAL A 175 -1.72 7.79 -27.54
N THR A 176 -2.11 8.96 -27.03
CA THR A 176 -2.26 10.19 -27.84
C THR A 176 -1.14 11.21 -27.69
N ARG A 177 -0.31 11.11 -26.63
CA ARG A 177 0.77 12.06 -26.32
C ARG A 177 2.11 11.34 -26.15
N PRO A 178 2.68 10.79 -27.23
CA PRO A 178 3.99 10.12 -27.18
C PRO A 178 5.13 11.08 -26.79
N ASP A 179 4.92 12.39 -26.92
CA ASP A 179 5.84 13.43 -26.47
C ASP A 179 5.94 13.51 -24.93
N ILE A 180 4.94 13.04 -24.19
CA ILE A 180 5.01 12.93 -22.73
C ILE A 180 5.60 11.57 -22.37
N GLN A 181 6.82 11.58 -21.84
CA GLN A 181 7.60 10.37 -21.51
C GLN A 181 7.47 9.93 -20.05
N ILE A 182 6.89 10.78 -19.18
CA ILE A 182 6.73 10.49 -17.76
C ILE A 182 5.29 10.06 -17.46
N PHE A 183 5.15 9.02 -16.65
CA PHE A 183 3.87 8.49 -16.18
C PHE A 183 3.90 8.30 -14.67
N LEU A 184 2.88 8.79 -13.97
CA LEU A 184 2.65 8.52 -12.55
C LEU A 184 1.55 7.45 -12.45
N PRO A 185 1.91 6.15 -12.45
CA PRO A 185 0.91 5.10 -12.35
C PRO A 185 0.20 5.16 -10.99
N PRO A 186 -1.14 4.97 -10.96
CA PRO A 186 -1.88 4.87 -9.70
C PRO A 186 -1.71 3.46 -9.11
N ILE A 187 -0.48 3.12 -8.76
CA ILE A 187 -0.12 1.93 -7.98
C ILE A 187 0.41 2.37 -6.62
N ASN A 188 0.42 1.45 -5.66
CA ASN A 188 1.04 1.72 -4.38
C ASN A 188 2.57 1.81 -4.54
N GLY A 189 3.18 2.72 -3.79
CA GLY A 189 4.61 2.95 -3.80
C GLY A 189 5.43 1.95 -2.99
N LEU A 190 6.68 2.31 -2.72
CA LEU A 190 7.61 1.53 -1.89
C LEU A 190 7.90 2.29 -0.58
N THR A 191 8.18 1.55 0.48
CA THR A 191 8.72 2.11 1.72
C THR A 191 10.06 1.47 2.03
N ILE A 192 11.08 2.27 2.25
CA ILE A 192 12.42 1.81 2.62
C ILE A 192 12.63 2.05 4.10
N TYR A 193 13.15 1.05 4.82
CA TYR A 193 13.58 1.15 6.21
C TYR A 193 15.08 0.93 6.28
N MET A 194 15.82 1.91 6.81
CA MET A 194 17.27 1.93 6.91
C MET A 194 17.68 1.94 8.38
N VAL A 195 18.54 1.01 8.77
CA VAL A 195 19.15 0.88 10.10
C VAL A 195 20.64 1.18 9.99
N GLY A 196 21.19 1.99 10.87
CA GLY A 196 22.60 2.40 10.84
C GLY A 196 22.83 3.76 10.19
N ASN A 197 24.06 4.02 9.74
CA ASN A 197 24.45 5.30 9.16
C ASN A 197 24.12 5.38 7.66
N VAL A 198 22.97 5.99 7.33
CA VAL A 198 22.49 6.14 5.94
C VAL A 198 23.53 6.74 4.99
N SER A 199 24.44 7.59 5.46
CA SER A 199 25.44 8.23 4.59
C SER A 199 26.48 7.25 4.05
N THR A 200 26.66 6.07 4.67
CA THR A 200 27.65 5.07 4.25
C THR A 200 27.07 4.00 3.34
N ILE A 201 25.75 3.99 3.09
CA ILE A 201 25.08 3.04 2.18
C ILE A 201 25.74 2.97 0.78
N PRO A 202 26.19 4.08 0.16
CA PRO A 202 26.81 4.04 -1.17
C PRO A 202 28.23 3.47 -1.17
N GLU A 203 28.87 3.33 0.01
CA GLU A 203 30.27 2.92 0.12
C GLU A 203 30.39 1.40 -0.07
N PRO A 204 31.04 0.92 -1.16
CA PRO A 204 31.02 -0.49 -1.53
C PRO A 204 31.78 -1.41 -0.57
N ASP A 205 32.64 -0.86 0.29
CA ASP A 205 33.42 -1.61 1.27
C ASP A 205 32.77 -1.64 2.67
N VAL A 206 31.68 -0.89 2.87
CA VAL A 206 30.93 -0.87 4.13
C VAL A 206 29.89 -2.00 4.12
N PRO A 207 29.83 -2.87 5.15
CA PRO A 207 28.89 -3.98 5.19
C PRO A 207 27.43 -3.52 5.00
N LEU A 208 26.74 -4.11 4.04
CA LEU A 208 25.35 -3.80 3.71
C LEU A 208 24.50 -5.07 3.67
N VAL A 209 23.50 -5.13 4.55
CA VAL A 209 22.42 -6.14 4.51
C VAL A 209 21.22 -5.55 3.77
N VAL A 210 20.64 -6.31 2.84
CA VAL A 210 19.40 -5.94 2.15
C VAL A 210 18.38 -7.06 2.25
N ARG A 211 17.11 -6.68 2.44
CA ARG A 211 15.93 -7.52 2.22
C ARG A 211 14.96 -6.79 1.29
N LEU A 212 14.64 -7.42 0.18
CA LEU A 212 13.46 -7.04 -0.61
C LEU A 212 12.26 -7.81 -0.07
N HIS A 213 11.26 -7.09 0.42
CA HIS A 213 10.12 -7.66 1.10
C HIS A 213 8.82 -7.32 0.35
N ASP A 214 7.99 -8.33 0.16
CA ASP A 214 6.70 -8.16 -0.52
C ASP A 214 5.59 -8.07 0.51
N GLU A 215 4.74 -7.06 0.38
CA GLU A 215 3.53 -6.90 1.17
C GLU A 215 2.68 -8.17 1.12
N SER A 216 2.29 -8.64 2.30
CA SER A 216 1.35 -9.72 2.53
C SER A 216 0.55 -9.41 3.79
N TYR A 217 -0.49 -8.59 3.69
CA TYR A 217 -1.25 -8.07 4.83
C TYR A 217 -1.66 -9.15 5.82
N ASP A 218 -2.29 -10.22 5.35
CA ASP A 218 -2.76 -11.28 6.24
C ASP A 218 -1.64 -11.95 7.05
N ALA A 219 -0.44 -12.06 6.48
CA ALA A 219 0.73 -12.62 7.15
C ALA A 219 1.34 -11.62 8.13
N GLU A 220 1.55 -10.38 7.72
CA GLU A 220 2.37 -9.42 8.45
C GLU A 220 1.62 -8.65 9.51
N LEU A 221 0.39 -8.27 9.18
CA LEU A 221 -0.49 -7.53 10.06
C LEU A 221 -1.18 -8.46 11.04
N PHE A 222 -1.72 -9.57 10.54
CA PHE A 222 -2.58 -10.45 11.32
C PHE A 222 -1.91 -11.76 11.76
N GLY A 223 -0.71 -12.10 11.27
CA GLY A 223 0.01 -13.29 11.70
C GLY A 223 -0.50 -14.59 11.08
N SER A 224 -0.93 -14.57 9.81
CA SER A 224 -1.35 -15.77 9.07
C SER A 224 -0.29 -16.87 9.06
N HIS A 225 -0.67 -18.10 9.38
CA HIS A 225 0.19 -19.28 9.22
C HIS A 225 0.27 -19.80 7.79
N ALA A 226 -0.55 -19.28 6.87
CA ALA A 226 -0.55 -19.68 5.46
C ALA A 226 0.65 -19.11 4.66
N SER A 227 1.47 -18.26 5.27
CA SER A 227 2.61 -17.58 4.66
C SER A 227 3.75 -17.44 5.68
N THR A 228 4.98 -17.33 5.18
CA THR A 228 6.18 -17.08 6.00
C THR A 228 6.59 -15.61 5.98
N GLY A 229 5.74 -14.72 5.44
CA GLY A 229 6.04 -13.30 5.25
C GLY A 229 6.51 -12.59 6.52
N ARG A 230 5.81 -12.78 7.64
CA ARG A 230 6.19 -12.16 8.92
C ARG A 230 7.55 -12.62 9.42
N GLN A 231 7.85 -13.91 9.32
CA GLN A 231 9.11 -14.49 9.77
C GLN A 231 10.28 -13.97 8.93
N TRP A 232 10.11 -13.89 7.61
CA TRP A 232 11.10 -13.27 6.73
C TRP A 232 11.33 -11.79 7.03
N LEU A 233 10.26 -11.04 7.32
CA LEU A 233 10.37 -9.62 7.67
C LEU A 233 11.16 -9.44 8.96
N VAL A 234 10.76 -10.12 10.03
CA VAL A 234 11.42 -10.04 11.34
C VAL A 234 12.88 -10.47 11.25
N TYR A 235 13.16 -11.61 10.60
CA TYR A 235 14.54 -12.08 10.41
C TYR A 235 15.39 -11.09 9.60
N GLY A 236 14.82 -10.48 8.54
CA GLY A 236 15.48 -9.42 7.79
C GLY A 236 15.83 -8.21 8.68
N ILE A 237 14.92 -7.80 9.57
CA ILE A 237 15.16 -6.69 10.51
C ILE A 237 16.29 -7.05 11.49
N GLU A 238 16.34 -8.29 12.01
CA GLU A 238 17.43 -8.72 12.87
C GLU A 238 18.79 -8.67 12.16
N GLU A 239 18.87 -9.15 10.92
CA GLU A 239 20.11 -9.07 10.12
C GLU A 239 20.50 -7.60 9.84
N CYS A 240 19.51 -6.72 9.61
CA CYS A 240 19.75 -5.29 9.45
C CYS A 240 20.34 -4.65 10.72
N VAL A 241 19.82 -5.00 11.90
CA VAL A 241 20.35 -4.54 13.19
C VAL A 241 21.77 -5.05 13.40
N ARG A 242 22.04 -6.33 13.13
CA ARG A 242 23.39 -6.91 13.24
C ARG A 242 24.40 -6.20 12.34
N ALA A 243 24.01 -5.87 11.11
CA ALA A 243 24.86 -5.14 10.19
C ALA A 243 25.17 -3.73 10.68
N ALA A 244 24.17 -3.00 11.16
CA ALA A 244 24.36 -1.66 11.73
C ALA A 244 25.32 -1.70 12.94
N GLN A 245 25.14 -2.68 13.84
CA GLN A 245 25.99 -2.89 15.01
C GLN A 245 27.44 -3.24 14.66
N ALA A 246 27.68 -3.86 13.51
CA ALA A 246 29.01 -4.14 12.99
C ALA A 246 29.65 -2.94 12.26
N GLY A 247 29.06 -1.74 12.35
CA GLY A 247 29.52 -0.54 11.66
C GLY A 247 29.05 -0.43 10.21
N GLY A 248 28.14 -1.29 9.78
CA GLY A 248 27.53 -1.30 8.45
C GLY A 248 26.15 -0.64 8.41
N CYS A 249 25.32 -1.08 7.47
CA CYS A 249 23.94 -0.65 7.31
C CYS A 249 23.02 -1.84 7.00
N GLY A 250 21.77 -1.71 7.43
CA GLY A 250 20.69 -2.63 7.10
C GLY A 250 19.57 -1.94 6.34
N LEU A 251 19.00 -2.63 5.35
CA LEU A 251 17.97 -2.11 4.47
C LEU A 251 16.81 -3.10 4.28
N ILE A 252 15.59 -2.67 4.57
CA ILE A 252 14.35 -3.37 4.14
C ILE A 252 13.66 -2.50 3.10
N ILE A 253 13.47 -3.01 1.88
CA ILE A 253 12.56 -2.41 0.90
C ILE A 253 11.23 -3.15 1.01
N TYR A 254 10.21 -2.46 1.50
CA TYR A 254 8.83 -2.94 1.61
C TYR A 254 8.05 -2.56 0.35
N ALA A 255 7.84 -3.54 -0.54
CA ALA A 255 7.15 -3.37 -1.80
C ALA A 255 5.66 -3.72 -1.66
N ARG A 256 4.78 -2.75 -1.92
CA ARG A 256 3.31 -2.88 -1.77
C ARG A 256 2.66 -3.64 -2.94
N GLN A 257 3.13 -4.87 -3.16
CA GLN A 257 2.77 -5.76 -4.27
C GLN A 257 2.00 -7.00 -3.76
N GLU A 258 0.93 -6.77 -2.99
CA GLU A 258 0.08 -7.82 -2.38
C GLU A 258 -0.32 -8.94 -3.35
N GLY A 259 -0.27 -10.18 -2.85
CA GLY A 259 -0.75 -11.35 -3.58
C GLY A 259 0.02 -11.59 -4.88
N ASN A 260 1.36 -11.47 -4.86
CA ASN A 260 2.21 -11.51 -6.05
C ASN A 260 1.83 -10.47 -7.13
N ALA A 261 1.43 -9.28 -6.68
CA ALA A 261 0.87 -8.20 -7.49
C ALA A 261 -0.44 -8.54 -8.24
N LEU A 262 -1.15 -9.61 -7.85
CA LEU A 262 -2.48 -9.96 -8.37
C LEU A 262 -3.61 -9.28 -7.58
N GLY A 263 -3.35 -8.82 -6.36
CA GLY A 263 -4.34 -8.21 -5.47
C GLY A 263 -4.94 -9.19 -4.44
N GLU A 264 -5.57 -8.63 -3.40
CA GLU A 264 -6.02 -9.38 -2.23
C GLU A 264 -7.26 -10.26 -2.51
N VAL A 265 -8.25 -9.74 -3.25
CA VAL A 265 -9.43 -10.52 -3.66
C VAL A 265 -8.99 -11.76 -4.43
N ALA A 266 -8.12 -11.60 -5.44
CA ALA A 266 -7.53 -12.68 -6.20
C ALA A 266 -6.84 -13.72 -5.30
N LYS A 267 -5.98 -13.28 -4.37
CA LYS A 267 -5.32 -14.14 -3.38
C LYS A 267 -6.33 -14.96 -2.56
N PHE A 268 -7.44 -14.37 -2.14
CA PHE A 268 -8.46 -15.05 -1.34
C PHE A 268 -9.28 -16.06 -2.17
N LEU A 269 -9.56 -15.75 -3.44
CA LEU A 269 -10.18 -16.73 -4.35
C LEU A 269 -9.29 -17.97 -4.53
N VAL A 270 -7.97 -17.80 -4.65
CA VAL A 270 -7.02 -18.93 -4.71
C VAL A 270 -7.03 -19.73 -3.39
N HIS A 271 -7.09 -19.07 -2.23
CA HIS A 271 -7.26 -19.76 -0.95
C HIS A 271 -8.56 -20.58 -0.88
N ASN A 272 -9.67 -20.07 -1.41
CA ASN A 272 -10.95 -20.79 -1.44
C ASN A 272 -10.87 -22.09 -2.23
N VAL A 273 -10.22 -22.05 -3.40
CA VAL A 273 -10.00 -23.25 -4.22
C VAL A 273 -9.19 -24.28 -3.44
N ARG A 274 -8.08 -23.85 -2.84
CA ARG A 274 -7.21 -24.74 -2.04
C ARG A 274 -7.90 -25.33 -0.82
N ALA A 275 -8.86 -24.60 -0.25
CA ALA A 275 -9.67 -25.08 0.86
C ALA A 275 -10.67 -26.17 0.42
N LYS A 276 -11.17 -26.10 -0.81
CA LYS A 276 -12.19 -27.01 -1.36
C LYS A 276 -11.61 -28.23 -2.09
N GLY A 277 -10.42 -28.12 -2.69
CA GLY A 277 -9.80 -29.14 -3.52
C GLY A 277 -9.17 -30.35 -2.80
N LYS A 278 -9.28 -30.51 -1.47
CA LYS A 278 -8.53 -31.52 -0.70
C LYS A 278 -9.25 -32.87 -0.54
N GLY A 279 -9.57 -33.52 -1.67
CA GLY A 279 -9.84 -34.95 -1.76
C GLY A 279 -8.63 -35.70 -2.35
N GLN A 280 -8.03 -36.58 -1.54
CA GLN A 280 -6.88 -37.48 -1.81
C GLN A 280 -5.51 -36.77 -2.06
N ASP A 281 -4.47 -37.23 -1.34
CA ASP A 281 -3.07 -36.74 -1.31
C ASP A 281 -2.75 -35.37 -0.68
N ALA A 282 -2.96 -35.29 0.64
CA ALA A 282 -2.54 -34.17 1.49
C ALA A 282 -1.03 -33.86 1.49
N ALA A 283 -0.17 -34.82 1.11
CA ALA A 283 1.29 -34.65 1.15
C ALA A 283 1.86 -33.84 -0.02
N LYS A 284 1.16 -33.73 -1.16
CA LYS A 284 1.62 -32.96 -2.34
C LYS A 284 1.14 -31.50 -2.35
N ALA A 285 -0.01 -31.21 -1.73
CA ALA A 285 -0.62 -29.87 -1.70
C ALA A 285 0.09 -28.84 -0.79
N ALA A 286 1.10 -29.28 -0.04
CA ALA A 286 1.97 -28.43 0.78
C ALA A 286 3.19 -27.87 0.01
N ALA A 287 3.42 -28.31 -1.23
CA ALA A 287 4.46 -27.79 -2.11
C ALA A 287 3.98 -26.53 -2.87
N GLY A 288 4.87 -25.57 -3.08
CA GLY A 288 4.59 -24.29 -3.77
C GLY A 288 3.95 -24.44 -5.16
N ASP A 289 4.22 -25.54 -5.85
CA ASP A 289 3.72 -25.87 -7.20
C ASP A 289 2.19 -25.88 -7.30
N ALA A 290 1.49 -26.16 -6.18
CA ALA A 290 0.03 -26.15 -6.15
C ALA A 290 -0.58 -24.74 -6.01
N TRP A 291 0.17 -23.75 -5.52
CA TRP A 291 -0.31 -22.36 -5.47
C TRP A 291 -0.25 -21.72 -6.85
N ASP A 292 0.90 -21.84 -7.52
CA ASP A 292 1.15 -21.16 -8.79
C ASP A 292 0.16 -21.60 -9.87
N ALA A 293 -0.10 -22.91 -9.96
CA ALA A 293 -1.08 -23.45 -10.91
C ALA A 293 -2.51 -22.93 -10.66
N GLU A 294 -2.94 -22.84 -9.39
CA GLU A 294 -4.26 -22.32 -9.05
C GLU A 294 -4.35 -20.80 -9.22
N ALA A 295 -3.30 -20.07 -8.90
CA ALA A 295 -3.21 -18.63 -9.15
C ALA A 295 -3.28 -18.33 -10.65
N GLU A 296 -2.53 -19.06 -11.48
CA GLU A 296 -2.58 -18.92 -12.93
C GLU A 296 -3.97 -19.24 -13.49
N ARG A 297 -4.64 -20.28 -12.97
CA ARG A 297 -6.00 -20.64 -13.38
C ARG A 297 -7.03 -19.56 -13.05
N VAL A 298 -6.98 -19.01 -11.84
CA VAL A 298 -7.97 -18.04 -11.33
C VAL A 298 -7.72 -16.63 -11.86
N THR A 299 -6.46 -16.25 -12.08
CA THR A 299 -6.07 -14.84 -12.33
C THR A 299 -5.38 -14.62 -13.67
N GLY A 300 -4.93 -15.68 -14.32
CA GLY A 300 -4.15 -15.63 -15.56
C GLY A 300 -2.63 -15.56 -15.37
N ALA A 301 -2.14 -15.46 -14.12
CA ALA A 301 -0.72 -15.55 -13.77
C ALA A 301 -0.50 -16.04 -12.34
N SER A 302 0.67 -16.59 -12.05
CA SER A 302 1.10 -16.92 -10.68
C SER A 302 1.85 -15.78 -9.99
N ASP A 303 2.60 -14.99 -10.76
CA ASP A 303 3.41 -13.87 -10.27
C ASP A 303 3.64 -12.82 -11.36
N ILE A 304 3.33 -11.56 -11.04
CA ILE A 304 3.54 -10.40 -11.93
C ILE A 304 4.23 -9.24 -11.21
N ARG A 305 4.99 -9.55 -10.15
CA ARG A 305 5.76 -8.57 -9.39
C ARG A 305 6.85 -7.93 -10.24
N LEU A 306 7.15 -6.67 -9.91
CA LEU A 306 8.17 -5.86 -10.56
C LEU A 306 9.29 -5.56 -9.56
N TYR A 307 10.28 -6.44 -9.48
CA TYR A 307 11.45 -6.27 -8.62
C TYR A 307 12.47 -5.27 -9.20
N GLU A 308 12.38 -5.00 -10.50
CA GLU A 308 13.15 -3.97 -11.17
C GLU A 308 12.90 -2.58 -10.55
N LEU A 309 11.69 -2.33 -10.01
CA LEU A 309 11.38 -1.10 -9.27
C LEU A 309 12.12 -1.03 -7.93
N CYS A 310 12.32 -2.18 -7.27
CA CYS A 310 13.10 -2.25 -6.05
C CYS A 310 14.59 -2.04 -6.35
N ALA A 311 15.08 -2.55 -7.47
CA ALA A 311 16.46 -2.34 -7.91
C ALA A 311 16.73 -0.86 -8.21
N ASP A 312 15.80 -0.15 -8.84
CA ASP A 312 15.89 1.30 -9.05
C ASP A 312 15.98 2.07 -7.72
N ALA A 313 15.25 1.63 -6.69
CA ALA A 313 15.36 2.20 -5.34
C ALA A 313 16.73 1.95 -4.67
N LEU A 314 17.36 0.79 -4.93
CA LEU A 314 18.73 0.52 -4.49
C LEU A 314 19.74 1.44 -5.21
N LEU A 315 19.59 1.61 -6.52
CA LEU A 315 20.41 2.54 -7.31
C LEU A 315 20.21 3.99 -6.89
N TRP A 316 19.00 4.37 -6.46
CA TRP A 316 18.73 5.68 -5.89
C TRP A 316 19.51 5.93 -4.60
N LEU A 317 19.75 4.91 -3.78
CA LEU A 317 20.62 4.97 -2.61
C LEU A 317 22.13 4.87 -2.95
N GLY A 318 22.49 4.79 -4.23
CA GLY A 318 23.88 4.66 -4.67
C GLY A 318 24.49 3.29 -4.46
N ILE A 319 23.68 2.26 -4.20
CA ILE A 319 24.16 0.91 -3.91
C ILE A 319 24.71 0.26 -5.19
N SER A 320 25.95 -0.20 -5.12
CA SER A 320 26.63 -0.99 -6.16
C SER A 320 26.99 -2.40 -5.70
N ARG A 321 27.03 -2.64 -4.37
CA ARG A 321 27.33 -3.94 -3.76
C ARG A 321 26.46 -4.19 -2.54
N ILE A 322 25.93 -5.41 -2.44
CA ILE A 322 25.21 -5.95 -1.29
C ILE A 322 26.05 -7.05 -0.67
N HIS A 323 26.47 -6.86 0.57
CA HIS A 323 27.29 -7.83 1.28
C HIS A 323 26.47 -9.05 1.71
N THR A 324 25.23 -8.85 2.14
CA THR A 324 24.33 -9.93 2.55
C THR A 324 22.93 -9.67 2.03
N PHE A 325 22.46 -10.52 1.12
CA PHE A 325 21.11 -10.43 0.59
C PHE A 325 20.20 -11.48 1.25
N VAL A 326 19.27 -11.04 2.08
CA VAL A 326 18.37 -11.93 2.82
C VAL A 326 17.23 -12.39 1.90
N THR A 327 17.42 -13.49 1.17
CA THR A 327 16.46 -14.00 0.19
C THR A 327 16.74 -15.46 -0.18
N SER A 328 15.68 -16.20 -0.51
CA SER A 328 15.74 -17.46 -1.27
C SER A 328 15.18 -17.31 -2.70
N SER A 329 14.71 -16.11 -3.07
CA SER A 329 14.05 -15.87 -4.36
C SER A 329 15.04 -15.60 -5.49
N ALA A 330 14.96 -16.42 -6.54
CA ALA A 330 15.70 -16.19 -7.78
C ALA A 330 15.27 -14.90 -8.47
N LEU A 331 13.96 -14.60 -8.53
CA LEU A 331 13.43 -13.38 -9.16
C LEU A 331 14.03 -12.10 -8.55
N LYS A 332 14.10 -12.04 -7.21
CA LYS A 332 14.73 -10.92 -6.48
C LYS A 332 16.21 -10.81 -6.80
N THR A 333 16.91 -11.95 -6.84
CA THR A 333 18.36 -12.02 -7.13
C THR A 333 18.64 -11.50 -8.54
N SER A 334 17.94 -12.04 -9.54
CA SER A 334 18.10 -11.66 -10.94
C SER A 334 17.80 -10.19 -11.20
N ALA A 335 16.78 -9.62 -10.56
CA ALA A 335 16.45 -8.20 -10.72
C ALA A 335 17.55 -7.27 -10.17
N VAL A 336 18.16 -7.63 -9.05
CA VAL A 336 19.27 -6.87 -8.43
C VAL A 336 20.54 -6.99 -9.26
N GLU A 337 20.91 -8.20 -9.68
CA GLU A 337 22.09 -8.44 -10.52
C GLU A 337 21.95 -7.77 -11.89
N ALA A 338 20.76 -7.82 -12.50
CA ALA A 338 20.48 -7.14 -13.77
C ALA A 338 20.60 -5.61 -13.69
N ALA A 339 20.46 -5.02 -12.49
CA ALA A 339 20.72 -3.61 -12.25
C ALA A 339 22.23 -3.28 -12.11
N GLY A 340 23.10 -4.29 -12.19
CA GLY A 340 24.54 -4.16 -12.04
C GLY A 340 25.00 -4.07 -10.58
N ILE A 341 24.18 -4.56 -9.64
CA ILE A 341 24.50 -4.57 -8.20
C ILE A 341 25.10 -5.93 -7.86
N GLU A 342 26.33 -5.94 -7.34
CA GLU A 342 27.01 -7.16 -6.91
C GLU A 342 26.37 -7.72 -5.63
N ILE A 343 26.11 -9.03 -5.58
CA ILE A 343 25.65 -9.73 -4.38
C ILE A 343 26.78 -10.65 -3.90
N VAL A 344 27.37 -10.33 -2.76
CA VAL A 344 28.50 -11.09 -2.20
C VAL A 344 28.04 -12.44 -1.64
N LYS A 345 26.97 -12.45 -0.84
CA LYS A 345 26.34 -13.68 -0.36
C LYS A 345 24.85 -13.52 -0.15
N LYS A 346 24.14 -14.66 -0.20
CA LYS A 346 22.72 -14.77 0.15
C LYS A 346 22.57 -15.47 1.50
N VAL A 347 21.58 -15.06 2.27
CA VAL A 347 21.18 -15.70 3.53
C VAL A 347 19.70 -16.05 3.46
N GLU A 348 19.37 -17.28 3.79
CA GLU A 348 18.01 -17.78 3.81
C GLU A 348 17.40 -17.73 5.21
N LEU A 349 16.08 -17.85 5.30
CA LEU A 349 15.37 -17.93 6.57
C LEU A 349 15.75 -19.24 7.28
N PRO A 350 16.25 -19.19 8.52
CA PRO A 350 16.59 -20.38 9.28
C PRO A 350 15.40 -21.33 9.42
N GLN A 351 15.63 -22.63 9.27
CA GLN A 351 14.58 -23.66 9.39
C GLN A 351 13.83 -23.61 10.73
N ALA A 352 14.51 -23.20 11.80
CA ALA A 352 13.91 -23.05 13.14
C ALA A 352 12.85 -21.93 13.22
N LEU A 353 12.88 -20.96 12.29
CA LEU A 353 11.90 -19.88 12.20
C LEU A 353 10.75 -20.23 11.24
N LEU A 354 10.83 -21.32 10.49
CA LEU A 354 9.71 -21.79 9.69
C LEU A 354 8.65 -22.43 10.59
N PRO A 355 7.35 -22.21 10.31
CA PRO A 355 6.30 -22.89 11.05
C PRO A 355 6.49 -24.42 10.90
N PRO A 356 6.39 -25.21 11.99
CA PRO A 356 6.42 -26.67 11.92
C PRO A 356 5.44 -27.19 10.87
N SER A 357 5.89 -28.10 10.01
CA SER A 357 5.04 -28.72 8.97
C SER A 357 3.76 -29.32 9.55
N ALA A 358 3.84 -29.88 10.77
CA ALA A 358 2.71 -30.40 11.53
C ALA A 358 1.69 -29.33 11.95
N LEU A 359 2.08 -28.07 12.20
CA LEU A 359 1.13 -27.00 12.53
C LEU A 359 0.40 -26.49 11.29
N VAL A 360 1.09 -26.41 10.15
CA VAL A 360 0.45 -26.14 8.85
C VAL A 360 -0.55 -27.26 8.53
N GLU A 361 -0.15 -28.52 8.65
CA GLU A 361 -1.05 -29.67 8.46
C GLU A 361 -2.18 -29.77 9.50
N ALA A 362 -1.93 -29.44 10.78
CA ALA A 362 -2.93 -29.48 11.84
C ALA A 362 -3.99 -28.37 11.68
N SER A 363 -3.59 -27.17 11.28
CA SER A 363 -4.51 -26.08 10.88
C SER A 363 -5.45 -26.57 9.75
N TYR A 364 -4.90 -27.29 8.77
CA TYR A 364 -5.69 -27.92 7.69
C TYR A 364 -6.48 -29.18 8.10
N LYS A 365 -6.12 -29.89 9.18
CA LYS A 365 -6.85 -31.06 9.69
C LYS A 365 -8.00 -30.66 10.62
N ALA A 366 -7.82 -29.64 11.47
CA ALA A 366 -8.89 -29.04 12.27
C ALA A 366 -9.99 -28.45 11.37
N PHE A 367 -9.61 -27.92 10.21
CA PHE A 367 -10.51 -27.48 9.14
C PHE A 367 -11.49 -28.57 8.66
N LYS A 368 -11.10 -29.85 8.70
CA LYS A 368 -11.92 -30.98 8.20
C LYS A 368 -13.03 -31.42 9.15
N SER A 369 -12.89 -31.20 10.47
CA SER A 369 -13.83 -31.74 11.45
C SER A 369 -15.15 -30.95 11.55
N ARG A 370 -15.29 -29.83 10.81
CA ARG A 370 -16.44 -28.92 10.93
C ARG A 370 -17.32 -28.78 9.68
N SER A 371 -17.20 -29.63 8.65
CA SER A 371 -18.23 -29.74 7.58
C SER A 371 -18.14 -31.01 6.72
N THR A 372 -19.20 -31.84 6.68
CA THR A 372 -19.64 -32.64 5.51
C THR A 372 -21.16 -32.85 5.57
N PRO A 373 -21.84 -32.93 4.41
CA PRO A 373 -22.19 -34.24 3.85
C PRO A 373 -21.68 -34.47 2.41
N SER A 374 -21.59 -35.75 2.06
CA SER A 374 -20.89 -36.39 0.93
C SER A 374 -21.61 -36.39 -0.43
N SER A 375 -20.86 -36.42 -1.54
CA SER A 375 -21.27 -37.04 -2.81
C SER A 375 -20.08 -37.59 -3.61
N PRO A 376 -20.31 -38.59 -4.50
CA PRO A 376 -19.33 -39.63 -4.81
C PRO A 376 -18.39 -39.32 -5.98
N ALA A 377 -17.19 -39.91 -5.90
CA ALA A 377 -16.06 -39.71 -6.82
C ALA A 377 -16.16 -40.57 -8.10
N ILE A 378 -15.72 -40.00 -9.23
CA ILE A 378 -15.40 -40.74 -10.46
C ILE A 378 -13.91 -40.54 -10.76
N ILE A 379 -13.21 -41.65 -11.00
CA ILE A 379 -11.74 -41.76 -11.07
C ILE A 379 -11.26 -41.69 -12.53
N GLY A 380 -10.19 -40.91 -12.77
CA GLY A 380 -9.38 -40.97 -13.99
C GLY A 380 -7.91 -40.63 -13.67
N LYS A 381 -6.99 -41.53 -14.00
CA LYS A 381 -5.55 -41.47 -13.65
C LYS A 381 -4.80 -40.44 -14.51
N THR A 382 -3.94 -39.62 -13.92
CA THR A 382 -3.05 -38.66 -14.61
C THR A 382 -1.57 -39.08 -14.51
N GLY A 383 -0.84 -38.97 -15.63
CA GLY A 383 0.61 -39.15 -15.72
C GLY A 383 1.42 -37.90 -15.32
N PRO A 384 2.76 -37.93 -15.43
CA PRO A 384 3.65 -36.90 -14.91
C PRO A 384 3.65 -35.61 -15.75
N VAL A 385 3.75 -34.46 -15.07
CA VAL A 385 3.75 -33.09 -15.62
C VAL A 385 5.20 -32.61 -15.84
N PRO A 386 5.55 -31.93 -16.95
CA PRO A 386 6.89 -31.40 -17.21
C PRO A 386 7.12 -29.99 -16.64
N PRO A 387 8.37 -29.47 -16.66
CA PRO A 387 8.74 -28.17 -16.09
C PRO A 387 8.14 -26.98 -16.87
N VAL A 388 7.92 -25.86 -16.16
CA VAL A 388 7.44 -24.58 -16.70
C VAL A 388 8.40 -24.06 -17.79
N GLN A 389 7.93 -24.06 -19.03
CA GLN A 389 8.56 -23.34 -20.14
C GLN A 389 7.98 -21.92 -20.21
N LEU A 390 8.85 -20.92 -20.16
CA LEU A 390 8.52 -19.58 -20.66
C LEU A 390 8.02 -19.72 -22.10
N LEU A 391 6.85 -19.17 -22.40
CA LEU A 391 6.34 -19.12 -23.77
C LEU A 391 7.36 -18.37 -24.64
N ASP A 392 7.62 -18.89 -25.84
CA ASP A 392 8.39 -18.17 -26.86
C ASP A 392 7.72 -16.81 -27.12
N PRO A 393 8.40 -15.68 -26.85
CA PRO A 393 7.84 -14.34 -27.02
C PRO A 393 7.33 -14.10 -28.44
N ASP A 394 7.98 -14.68 -29.46
CA ASP A 394 7.60 -14.50 -30.86
C ASP A 394 6.34 -15.32 -31.20
N ALA A 395 6.15 -16.49 -30.58
CA ALA A 395 4.94 -17.30 -30.74
C ALA A 395 3.71 -16.68 -30.03
N ALA A 396 3.91 -16.02 -28.88
CA ALA A 396 2.86 -15.26 -28.21
C ALA A 396 2.46 -14.01 -29.03
N ARG A 397 3.44 -13.33 -29.63
CA ARG A 397 3.25 -12.15 -30.50
C ARG A 397 2.53 -12.49 -31.81
N ALA A 398 2.76 -13.68 -32.37
CA ALA A 398 2.09 -14.17 -33.58
C ALA A 398 0.59 -14.49 -33.39
N LYS A 399 0.13 -14.68 -32.15
CA LYS A 399 -1.29 -14.90 -31.80
C LYS A 399 -2.06 -13.62 -31.46
N MET A 400 -1.39 -12.46 -31.34
CA MET A 400 -2.09 -11.19 -31.12
C MET A 400 -2.82 -10.78 -32.40
N PRO A 401 -4.15 -10.54 -32.35
CA PRO A 401 -4.91 -10.19 -33.54
C PRO A 401 -4.37 -8.88 -34.15
N MET A 402 -4.37 -8.82 -35.49
CA MET A 402 -3.97 -7.65 -36.29
C MET A 402 -4.39 -6.32 -35.67
N ARG A 403 -3.48 -5.33 -35.70
CA ARG A 403 -3.60 -3.96 -35.16
C ARG A 403 -5.03 -3.41 -35.21
N ARG A 404 -5.81 -3.66 -34.16
CA ARG A 404 -7.17 -3.14 -34.00
C ARG A 404 -7.07 -1.63 -33.72
N ARG A 405 -7.96 -0.82 -34.29
CA ARG A 405 -8.03 0.62 -33.99
C ARG A 405 -8.31 0.81 -32.50
N VAL A 406 -7.53 1.68 -31.84
CA VAL A 406 -7.75 2.06 -30.44
C VAL A 406 -8.87 3.09 -30.40
N SER A 407 -9.91 2.82 -29.61
CA SER A 407 -10.98 3.79 -29.35
C SER A 407 -10.57 4.63 -28.14
N LEU A 408 -10.46 5.95 -28.34
CA LEU A 408 -10.01 6.91 -27.32
C LEU A 408 -11.16 7.43 -26.44
N THR A 409 -12.37 7.41 -26.99
CA THR A 409 -13.59 7.78 -26.29
C THR A 409 -14.72 6.90 -26.76
N THR A 410 -15.61 6.56 -25.83
CA THR A 410 -16.89 5.94 -26.15
C THR A 410 -18.00 6.90 -25.73
N HIS A 411 -19.00 7.07 -26.61
CA HIS A 411 -20.21 7.81 -26.31
C HIS A 411 -21.39 6.83 -26.25
N ALA A 412 -22.40 7.12 -25.41
CA ALA A 412 -23.52 6.21 -25.21
C ALA A 412 -24.28 5.88 -26.51
N GLN A 413 -24.33 6.82 -27.45
CA GLN A 413 -25.04 6.69 -28.74
C GLN A 413 -24.18 6.11 -29.86
N GLN A 414 -22.94 5.69 -29.58
CA GLN A 414 -22.07 5.12 -30.60
C GLN A 414 -22.57 3.74 -31.04
N PHE A 415 -22.65 3.53 -32.36
CA PHE A 415 -23.02 2.24 -32.95
C PHE A 415 -22.15 1.12 -32.35
N SER A 416 -22.78 0.00 -31.97
CA SER A 416 -22.20 -1.17 -31.26
C SER A 416 -22.05 -1.10 -29.73
N VAL A 417 -22.29 0.04 -29.07
CA VAL A 417 -22.30 0.11 -27.59
C VAL A 417 -23.63 -0.46 -27.06
N SER A 418 -23.57 -1.54 -26.28
CA SER A 418 -24.74 -2.21 -25.68
C SER A 418 -24.37 -2.78 -24.31
N PRO A 419 -24.27 -1.92 -23.27
CA PRO A 419 -23.95 -2.33 -21.91
C PRO A 419 -24.94 -3.36 -21.38
N LEU A 420 -24.45 -4.33 -20.60
CA LEU A 420 -25.33 -5.19 -19.82
C LEU A 420 -26.01 -4.35 -18.73
N PRO A 421 -27.35 -4.34 -18.63
CA PRO A 421 -28.04 -3.54 -17.61
C PRO A 421 -27.64 -3.99 -16.21
N ILE A 422 -27.62 -3.04 -15.27
CA ILE A 422 -27.44 -3.28 -13.84
C ILE A 422 -28.49 -2.49 -13.07
N SER A 423 -29.16 -3.14 -12.13
CA SER A 423 -30.19 -2.54 -11.27
C SER A 423 -29.69 -2.55 -9.83
N TRP A 424 -29.00 -1.49 -9.40
CA TRP A 424 -28.17 -1.49 -8.18
C TRP A 424 -28.89 -1.96 -6.90
N GLY A 425 -30.17 -1.58 -6.72
CA GLY A 425 -31.00 -1.95 -5.57
C GLY A 425 -31.96 -3.12 -5.81
N ALA A 426 -31.82 -3.88 -6.90
CA ALA A 426 -32.70 -5.02 -7.12
C ALA A 426 -32.47 -6.11 -6.07
N ARG A 427 -33.57 -6.71 -5.61
CA ARG A 427 -33.57 -7.73 -4.56
C ARG A 427 -33.09 -9.08 -5.05
N ASP A 428 -33.42 -9.42 -6.29
CA ASP A 428 -32.98 -10.65 -6.91
C ASP A 428 -31.60 -10.46 -7.56
N ALA A 429 -30.70 -11.42 -7.37
CA ALA A 429 -29.33 -11.33 -7.86
C ALA A 429 -29.27 -11.31 -9.40
N ALA A 430 -30.13 -12.07 -10.07
CA ALA A 430 -30.16 -12.15 -11.53
C ALA A 430 -30.77 -10.88 -12.15
N GLU A 431 -31.78 -10.28 -11.49
CA GLU A 431 -32.33 -8.97 -11.85
C GLU A 431 -31.32 -7.84 -11.61
N ARG A 432 -30.60 -7.88 -10.48
CA ARG A 432 -29.54 -6.92 -10.14
C ARG A 432 -28.47 -6.91 -11.23
N GLY A 433 -28.05 -8.09 -11.67
CA GLY A 433 -26.99 -8.27 -12.66
C GLY A 433 -25.58 -8.14 -12.06
N ALA A 434 -24.55 -8.54 -12.80
CA ALA A 434 -23.17 -8.38 -12.36
C ALA A 434 -22.62 -6.98 -12.64
N VAL A 435 -21.64 -6.57 -11.83
CA VAL A 435 -20.71 -5.51 -12.23
C VAL A 435 -19.80 -6.09 -13.30
N VAL A 436 -19.84 -5.52 -14.49
CA VAL A 436 -19.13 -5.98 -15.69
C VAL A 436 -18.14 -4.91 -16.12
N ALA A 437 -16.87 -5.10 -15.75
CA ALA A 437 -15.75 -4.26 -16.18
C ALA A 437 -14.81 -4.99 -17.17
N THR A 438 -15.41 -5.69 -18.14
CA THR A 438 -14.67 -6.54 -19.10
C THR A 438 -13.80 -5.72 -20.07
N LEU A 439 -12.60 -6.22 -20.34
CA LEU A 439 -11.61 -5.61 -21.25
C LEU A 439 -11.67 -6.18 -22.67
N HIS A 440 -12.21 -7.39 -22.86
CA HIS A 440 -12.29 -8.06 -24.17
C HIS A 440 -13.50 -7.60 -24.99
N GLN A 441 -14.60 -7.27 -24.29
CA GLN A 441 -15.85 -6.82 -24.88
C GLN A 441 -16.28 -5.46 -24.29
N PRO A 442 -15.48 -4.39 -24.47
CA PRO A 442 -15.72 -3.11 -23.80
C PRO A 442 -17.08 -2.48 -24.16
N ALA A 443 -17.69 -2.86 -25.27
CA ALA A 443 -19.05 -2.46 -25.63
C ALA A 443 -20.15 -3.01 -24.69
N ARG A 444 -19.85 -4.09 -23.96
CA ARG A 444 -20.78 -4.79 -23.04
C ARG A 444 -20.61 -4.39 -21.58
N ARG A 445 -19.55 -3.64 -21.25
CA ARG A 445 -19.26 -3.21 -19.87
C ARG A 445 -20.34 -2.26 -19.35
N ASN A 446 -20.63 -2.34 -18.07
CA ASN A 446 -21.60 -1.48 -17.37
C ASN A 446 -20.97 -0.66 -16.24
N ALA A 447 -19.65 -0.72 -16.12
CA ALA A 447 -18.87 0.05 -15.16
C ALA A 447 -17.70 0.76 -15.84
N ILE A 448 -17.28 1.87 -15.23
CA ILE A 448 -16.06 2.63 -15.54
C ILE A 448 -14.89 2.00 -14.78
N GLY A 449 -13.73 1.85 -15.42
CA GLY A 449 -12.54 1.22 -14.83
C GLY A 449 -12.45 -0.28 -15.13
N THR A 450 -11.74 -1.01 -14.26
CA THR A 450 -11.47 -2.45 -14.40
C THR A 450 -11.42 -3.13 -13.02
N HIS A 451 -11.66 -4.44 -12.97
CA HIS A 451 -11.42 -5.25 -11.78
C HIS A 451 -9.93 -5.25 -11.38
N ASN A 452 -9.65 -5.59 -10.11
CA ASN A 452 -8.31 -5.58 -9.49
C ASN A 452 -7.72 -4.18 -9.27
N GLY A 453 -8.49 -3.11 -9.47
CA GLY A 453 -8.14 -1.73 -9.12
C GLY A 453 -6.72 -1.32 -9.54
N PRO A 454 -5.85 -0.87 -8.62
CA PRO A 454 -4.47 -0.48 -8.96
C PRO A 454 -3.62 -1.63 -9.53
N TYR A 455 -3.97 -2.89 -9.24
CA TYR A 455 -3.21 -4.06 -9.70
C TYR A 455 -3.36 -4.32 -11.21
N ALA A 456 -4.33 -3.68 -11.87
CA ALA A 456 -4.45 -3.74 -13.32
C ALA A 456 -3.22 -3.18 -14.06
N VAL A 457 -2.46 -2.25 -13.45
CA VAL A 457 -1.20 -1.75 -14.01
C VAL A 457 -0.13 -2.84 -14.04
N TYR A 458 0.02 -3.62 -12.96
CA TYR A 458 0.92 -4.78 -12.96
C TYR A 458 0.51 -5.82 -13.99
N ARG A 459 -0.81 -6.10 -14.10
CA ARG A 459 -1.35 -7.01 -15.10
C ARG A 459 -1.05 -6.55 -16.53
N ALA A 460 -1.19 -5.25 -16.81
CA ALA A 460 -0.86 -4.67 -18.10
C ALA A 460 0.63 -4.85 -18.44
N VAL A 461 1.53 -4.61 -17.49
CA VAL A 461 2.97 -4.87 -17.68
C VAL A 461 3.23 -6.35 -17.88
N GLY A 462 2.58 -7.24 -17.13
CA GLY A 462 2.67 -8.70 -17.32
C GLY A 462 2.26 -9.15 -18.72
N ILE A 463 1.19 -8.57 -19.28
CA ILE A 463 0.77 -8.82 -20.66
C ILE A 463 1.80 -8.29 -21.66
N ALA A 464 2.30 -7.07 -21.48
CA ALA A 464 3.31 -6.48 -22.36
C ALA A 464 4.60 -7.32 -22.39
N LYS A 465 4.98 -7.90 -21.24
CA LYS A 465 6.12 -8.82 -21.09
C LYS A 465 5.85 -10.24 -21.64
N GLY A 466 4.63 -10.54 -22.08
CA GLY A 466 4.23 -11.89 -22.51
C GLY A 466 4.04 -12.90 -21.37
N ALA A 467 4.05 -12.45 -20.11
CA ALA A 467 3.85 -13.31 -18.93
C ALA A 467 2.37 -13.69 -18.72
N ILE A 468 1.44 -12.98 -19.36
CA ILE A 468 0.00 -13.23 -19.31
C ILE A 468 -0.53 -13.30 -20.73
N ASP A 469 -1.29 -14.35 -21.05
CA ASP A 469 -2.12 -14.39 -22.25
C ASP A 469 -3.46 -13.69 -21.95
N PRO A 470 -3.72 -12.48 -22.47
CA PRO A 470 -4.98 -11.79 -22.22
C PRO A 470 -6.17 -12.50 -22.87
N SER A 471 -5.98 -13.35 -23.87
CA SER A 471 -7.09 -14.04 -24.55
C SER A 471 -7.62 -15.24 -23.77
N ARG A 472 -6.85 -15.74 -22.80
CA ARG A 472 -7.22 -16.89 -21.99
C ARG A 472 -8.34 -16.52 -21.00
N PRO A 473 -9.49 -17.20 -21.03
CA PRO A 473 -10.54 -16.96 -20.06
C PRO A 473 -10.08 -17.43 -18.67
N LEU A 474 -10.44 -16.66 -17.64
CA LEU A 474 -10.23 -17.03 -16.25
C LEU A 474 -11.17 -18.18 -15.86
N ASP A 475 -10.67 -19.16 -15.11
CA ASP A 475 -11.49 -20.22 -14.55
C ASP A 475 -11.75 -19.98 -13.07
N LEU A 476 -12.99 -19.61 -12.77
CA LEU A 476 -13.45 -19.25 -11.42
C LEU A 476 -14.20 -20.39 -10.73
N LYS A 477 -14.13 -21.63 -11.25
CA LYS A 477 -14.70 -22.78 -10.54
C LYS A 477 -14.05 -22.95 -9.17
N SER A 478 -14.86 -23.33 -8.18
CA SER A 478 -14.46 -23.56 -6.79
C SER A 478 -13.95 -22.30 -6.05
N THR A 479 -14.19 -21.10 -6.59
CA THR A 479 -13.80 -19.83 -5.96
C THR A 479 -14.90 -19.25 -5.07
N GLU A 480 -16.10 -19.85 -5.08
CA GLU A 480 -17.26 -19.35 -4.35
C GLU A 480 -16.98 -19.21 -2.84
N PRO A 481 -17.70 -18.35 -2.11
CA PRO A 481 -17.51 -18.14 -0.68
C PRO A 481 -17.47 -19.44 0.13
N VAL A 482 -16.61 -19.49 1.14
CA VAL A 482 -16.57 -20.63 2.09
C VAL A 482 -17.60 -20.51 3.21
N VAL A 483 -18.18 -19.32 3.38
CA VAL A 483 -19.29 -19.04 4.29
C VAL A 483 -20.29 -18.14 3.56
N LYS A 484 -21.58 -18.41 3.74
CA LYS A 484 -22.65 -17.58 3.20
C LYS A 484 -22.86 -16.37 4.11
N ILE A 485 -22.93 -15.17 3.52
CA ILE A 485 -23.28 -13.92 4.21
C ILE A 485 -24.45 -13.31 3.46
N GLY A 486 -25.51 -12.92 4.18
CA GLY A 486 -26.68 -12.29 3.60
C GLY A 486 -27.50 -13.18 2.66
N PRO A 487 -28.35 -12.58 1.80
CA PRO A 487 -28.54 -11.13 1.64
C PRO A 487 -29.29 -10.49 2.83
N PHE A 488 -28.98 -9.23 3.11
CA PHE A 488 -29.66 -8.43 4.15
C PHE A 488 -30.49 -7.29 3.53
N PRO A 489 -31.43 -6.67 4.26
CA PRO A 489 -32.24 -5.56 3.75
C PRO A 489 -31.47 -4.40 3.12
N SER A 490 -30.33 -4.07 3.69
CA SER A 490 -29.40 -3.05 3.17
C SER A 490 -28.85 -3.35 1.77
N TRP A 491 -28.86 -4.60 1.31
CA TRP A 491 -28.31 -4.97 0.00
C TRP A 491 -29.20 -4.54 -1.17
N TYR A 492 -30.49 -4.36 -0.92
CA TYR A 492 -31.47 -3.96 -1.92
C TYR A 492 -32.08 -2.58 -1.65
N ASP A 493 -31.51 -1.82 -0.71
CA ASP A 493 -31.72 -0.38 -0.64
C ASP A 493 -30.66 0.32 -1.52
N PRO A 494 -31.05 0.99 -2.61
CA PRO A 494 -30.12 1.63 -3.54
C PRO A 494 -29.29 2.77 -2.92
N LYS A 495 -29.64 3.24 -1.72
CA LYS A 495 -28.96 4.32 -0.99
C LYS A 495 -28.10 3.83 0.18
N ALA A 496 -28.34 2.62 0.68
CA ALA A 496 -27.65 2.09 1.84
C ALA A 496 -26.18 1.76 1.54
N ILE A 497 -25.92 0.96 0.52
CA ILE A 497 -24.56 0.53 0.14
C ILE A 497 -24.23 1.11 -1.24
N VAL A 498 -23.21 1.96 -1.30
CA VAL A 498 -22.85 2.74 -2.49
C VAL A 498 -21.36 2.68 -2.86
N ALA A 499 -20.50 2.12 -1.99
CA ALA A 499 -19.04 2.06 -2.16
C ALA A 499 -18.46 0.63 -2.25
N LEU A 500 -19.30 -0.40 -2.23
CA LEU A 500 -18.95 -1.79 -2.55
C LEU A 500 -20.09 -2.48 -3.31
N ASP A 501 -19.80 -3.61 -3.96
CA ASP A 501 -20.81 -4.46 -4.63
C ASP A 501 -21.43 -5.45 -3.63
N PRO A 502 -22.71 -5.29 -3.21
CA PRO A 502 -23.30 -6.20 -2.22
C PRO A 502 -23.32 -7.67 -2.66
N TRP A 503 -23.46 -7.91 -3.97
CA TRP A 503 -23.53 -9.24 -4.56
C TRP A 503 -22.17 -9.75 -5.09
N GLY A 504 -21.10 -8.99 -4.87
CA GLY A 504 -19.77 -9.22 -5.44
C GLY A 504 -19.19 -10.60 -5.12
N ALA A 505 -19.53 -11.16 -3.95
CA ALA A 505 -19.08 -12.47 -3.49
C ALA A 505 -19.76 -13.63 -4.24
N MET A 506 -20.97 -13.39 -4.77
CA MET A 506 -21.79 -14.42 -5.41
C MET A 506 -21.60 -14.46 -6.92
N VAL A 507 -20.79 -13.57 -7.48
CA VAL A 507 -20.63 -13.42 -8.94
C VAL A 507 -20.26 -14.74 -9.60
N SER A 508 -19.37 -15.55 -9.03
CA SER A 508 -18.95 -16.85 -9.61
C SER A 508 -19.91 -18.01 -9.37
N THR A 509 -20.93 -17.85 -8.52
CA THR A 509 -21.91 -18.92 -8.23
C THR A 509 -22.83 -19.17 -9.43
N PRO A 510 -23.30 -20.42 -9.67
CA PRO A 510 -24.13 -20.77 -10.82
C PRO A 510 -25.36 -19.87 -11.00
N ASP A 511 -26.08 -19.62 -9.91
CA ASP A 511 -27.33 -18.83 -9.88
C ASP A 511 -27.12 -17.38 -9.41
N GLY A 512 -25.86 -16.93 -9.33
CA GLY A 512 -25.51 -15.59 -8.89
C GLY A 512 -25.71 -14.51 -9.95
N PRO A 513 -25.41 -13.23 -9.63
CA PRO A 513 -25.59 -12.10 -10.55
C PRO A 513 -24.77 -12.21 -11.84
N GLY A 514 -23.72 -13.04 -11.85
CA GLY A 514 -22.87 -13.29 -13.00
C GLY A 514 -23.43 -14.30 -14.01
N ALA A 515 -24.53 -15.00 -13.72
CA ALA A 515 -25.06 -16.08 -14.54
C ALA A 515 -25.36 -15.63 -15.99
N HIS A 516 -26.14 -14.55 -16.13
CA HIS A 516 -26.50 -13.98 -17.45
C HIS A 516 -25.28 -13.49 -18.23
N ALA A 517 -24.33 -12.84 -17.55
CA ALA A 517 -23.11 -12.35 -18.19
C ALA A 517 -22.26 -13.52 -18.74
N ARG A 518 -22.06 -14.58 -17.94
CA ARG A 518 -21.35 -15.79 -18.38
C ARG A 518 -22.06 -16.50 -19.53
N ALA A 519 -23.38 -16.62 -19.47
CA ALA A 519 -24.18 -17.21 -20.56
C ALA A 519 -24.04 -16.41 -21.87
N ALA A 520 -23.86 -15.10 -21.78
CA ALA A 520 -23.56 -14.23 -22.91
C ALA A 520 -22.06 -14.21 -23.32
N GLY A 521 -21.23 -15.08 -22.75
CA GLY A 521 -19.78 -15.14 -23.02
C GLY A 521 -19.01 -13.92 -22.50
N VAL A 522 -19.57 -13.16 -21.57
CA VAL A 522 -18.93 -11.98 -20.97
C VAL A 522 -18.24 -12.38 -19.67
N SER A 523 -16.93 -12.11 -19.58
CA SER A 523 -16.16 -12.36 -18.37
C SER A 523 -16.57 -11.39 -17.25
N VAL A 524 -16.80 -11.95 -16.07
CA VAL A 524 -17.11 -11.24 -14.82
C VAL A 524 -16.23 -11.81 -13.71
N GLN A 525 -15.79 -10.95 -12.80
CA GLN A 525 -14.92 -11.33 -11.69
C GLN A 525 -15.58 -10.96 -10.35
N PRO A 526 -15.37 -11.76 -9.29
CA PRO A 526 -15.79 -11.38 -7.95
C PRO A 526 -15.04 -10.11 -7.52
N THR A 527 -15.76 -9.20 -6.88
CA THR A 527 -15.20 -8.02 -6.20
C THR A 527 -15.11 -8.22 -4.69
N ILE A 528 -15.64 -9.35 -4.20
CA ILE A 528 -15.55 -9.77 -2.80
C ILE A 528 -15.12 -11.23 -2.76
N ALA A 529 -14.18 -11.57 -1.88
CA ALA A 529 -13.78 -12.94 -1.60
C ALA A 529 -13.88 -13.22 -0.11
N ILE A 530 -14.56 -14.31 0.26
CA ILE A 530 -14.79 -14.73 1.65
C ILE A 530 -14.05 -16.05 1.86
N SER A 531 -13.11 -16.06 2.81
CA SER A 531 -12.25 -17.21 3.16
C SER A 531 -12.25 -17.45 4.67
N ARG A 532 -11.88 -18.68 5.09
CA ARG A 532 -11.55 -18.94 6.50
C ARG A 532 -10.11 -18.53 6.76
N PHE A 533 -9.84 -18.12 7.99
CA PHE A 533 -8.58 -17.56 8.39
C PHE A 533 -8.17 -18.06 9.77
N GLU A 534 -6.91 -18.44 9.89
CA GLU A 534 -6.29 -18.71 11.18
C GLU A 534 -5.03 -17.85 11.28
N CYS A 535 -4.91 -17.16 12.41
CA CYS A 535 -3.82 -16.22 12.60
C CYS A 535 -3.36 -16.19 14.06
N LYS A 536 -2.08 -15.88 14.27
CA LYS A 536 -1.47 -15.86 15.58
C LYS A 536 -0.67 -14.59 15.75
N LEU A 537 -1.19 -13.70 16.58
CA LEU A 537 -0.58 -12.43 16.93
C LEU A 537 0.18 -12.57 18.24
N HIS A 538 1.41 -12.05 18.29
CA HIS A 538 2.22 -12.09 19.51
C HIS A 538 1.49 -11.42 20.68
N GLU A 539 0.81 -10.30 20.44
CA GLU A 539 0.11 -9.56 21.48
C GLU A 539 -1.14 -10.28 22.01
N ILE A 540 -1.72 -11.18 21.20
CA ILE A 540 -2.84 -12.04 21.64
C ILE A 540 -2.32 -13.23 22.45
N VAL A 541 -1.13 -13.75 22.12
CA VAL A 541 -0.43 -14.72 22.98
C VAL A 541 -0.16 -14.10 24.35
N ASP A 542 0.40 -12.89 24.39
CA ASP A 542 0.62 -12.13 25.63
C ASP A 542 -0.70 -11.86 26.39
N ALA A 543 -1.80 -11.56 25.68
CA ALA A 543 -3.11 -11.40 26.29
C ALA A 543 -3.59 -12.69 27.00
N VAL A 544 -3.34 -13.86 26.41
CA VAL A 544 -3.66 -15.16 27.02
C VAL A 544 -2.76 -15.45 28.22
N GLU A 545 -1.45 -15.23 28.09
CA GLU A 545 -0.48 -15.44 29.17
C GLU A 545 -0.79 -14.57 30.39
N LYS A 546 -1.22 -13.32 30.16
CA LYS A 546 -1.66 -12.38 31.21
C LYS A 546 -3.11 -12.58 31.65
N SER A 547 -3.79 -13.64 31.19
CA SER A 547 -5.19 -13.95 31.52
C SER A 547 -6.20 -12.84 31.16
N ARG A 548 -5.86 -11.95 30.22
CA ARG A 548 -6.78 -10.96 29.65
C ARG A 548 -7.77 -11.62 28.68
N LEU A 549 -7.31 -12.67 27.99
CA LEU A 549 -8.15 -13.57 27.19
C LEU A 549 -7.99 -15.01 27.66
N LYS A 550 -9.00 -15.84 27.40
CA LYS A 550 -8.97 -17.28 27.70
C LYS A 550 -9.29 -18.06 26.43
N ALA A 551 -8.53 -19.12 26.14
CA ALA A 551 -8.83 -19.99 25.02
C ALA A 551 -10.17 -20.73 25.26
N ASP A 552 -11.01 -20.80 24.22
CA ASP A 552 -12.31 -21.47 24.23
C ASP A 552 -12.35 -22.67 23.26
N GLY A 553 -11.25 -22.93 22.53
CA GLY A 553 -11.14 -24.00 21.54
C GLY A 553 -12.01 -23.79 20.29
N LYS A 554 -12.63 -22.61 20.13
CA LYS A 554 -13.52 -22.29 19.01
C LYS A 554 -13.09 -21.03 18.28
N ILE A 555 -13.02 -19.91 19.00
CA ILE A 555 -12.62 -18.59 18.48
C ILE A 555 -11.14 -18.34 18.78
N LEU A 556 -10.75 -18.64 20.01
CA LEU A 556 -9.37 -18.57 20.47
C LEU A 556 -8.93 -19.98 20.86
N LEU A 557 -8.09 -20.57 20.03
CA LEU A 557 -7.54 -21.90 20.22
C LEU A 557 -6.37 -21.85 21.22
N GLU A 558 -5.93 -23.02 21.68
CA GLU A 558 -4.74 -23.13 22.52
C GLU A 558 -3.51 -22.49 21.86
N GLY A 559 -2.65 -21.88 22.67
CA GLY A 559 -1.45 -21.20 22.18
C GLY A 559 -1.70 -19.88 21.45
N GLY A 560 -2.90 -19.28 21.60
CA GLY A 560 -3.21 -17.93 21.12
C GLY A 560 -3.53 -17.83 19.63
N VAL A 561 -3.90 -18.93 18.98
CA VAL A 561 -4.33 -18.93 17.57
C VAL A 561 -5.80 -18.51 17.49
N ILE A 562 -6.09 -17.53 16.66
CA ILE A 562 -7.45 -17.04 16.40
C ILE A 562 -8.00 -17.75 15.17
N SER A 563 -9.21 -18.30 15.27
CA SER A 563 -9.97 -18.83 14.13
C SER A 563 -11.11 -17.88 13.79
N CYS A 564 -11.11 -17.35 12.57
CA CYS A 564 -12.09 -16.37 12.13
C CYS A 564 -12.38 -16.48 10.62
N ILE A 565 -13.32 -15.67 10.15
CA ILE A 565 -13.60 -15.49 8.71
C ILE A 565 -12.90 -14.21 8.27
N LYS A 566 -12.25 -14.24 7.10
CA LYS A 566 -11.72 -13.05 6.45
C LYS A 566 -12.47 -12.77 5.16
N VAL A 567 -12.72 -11.49 4.90
CA VAL A 567 -13.35 -11.01 3.67
C VAL A 567 -12.44 -9.96 3.05
N SER A 568 -12.12 -10.07 1.77
CA SER A 568 -11.46 -8.98 1.01
C SER A 568 -12.50 -8.36 0.08
N ILE A 569 -12.52 -7.03 0.01
CA ILE A 569 -13.51 -6.25 -0.73
C ILE A 569 -12.79 -5.22 -1.61
N GLU A 570 -13.02 -5.30 -2.92
CA GLU A 570 -12.66 -4.25 -3.88
C GLU A 570 -13.69 -3.11 -3.84
N PRO A 571 -13.23 -1.86 -4.02
CA PRO A 571 -14.12 -0.69 -4.05
C PRO A 571 -14.96 -0.70 -5.33
N VAL A 572 -16.28 -0.58 -5.19
CA VAL A 572 -17.22 -0.44 -6.31
C VAL A 572 -18.21 0.67 -5.98
N TRP A 573 -18.13 1.78 -6.71
CA TRP A 573 -18.90 2.97 -6.43
C TRP A 573 -20.14 3.06 -7.33
N HIS A 574 -21.31 3.13 -6.72
CA HIS A 574 -22.53 3.57 -7.38
C HIS A 574 -22.57 5.10 -7.35
N LEU A 575 -22.15 5.73 -8.46
CA LEU A 575 -21.90 7.16 -8.55
C LEU A 575 -23.08 8.05 -8.09
N PRO A 576 -24.35 7.75 -8.43
CA PRO A 576 -25.49 8.51 -7.89
C PRO A 576 -25.56 8.48 -6.36
N GLY A 577 -25.38 7.30 -5.76
CA GLY A 577 -25.43 7.12 -4.30
C GLY A 577 -24.24 7.76 -3.59
N VAL A 578 -23.04 7.68 -4.18
CA VAL A 578 -21.85 8.37 -3.67
C VAL A 578 -22.04 9.88 -3.71
N ALA A 579 -22.56 10.43 -4.81
CA ALA A 579 -22.85 11.86 -4.92
C ALA A 579 -23.86 12.32 -3.86
N GLU A 580 -24.96 11.58 -3.67
CA GLU A 580 -25.95 11.85 -2.63
C GLU A 580 -25.32 11.83 -1.22
N ARG A 581 -24.46 10.86 -0.93
CA ARG A 581 -23.77 10.73 0.36
C ARG A 581 -22.89 11.95 0.69
N PHE A 582 -22.29 12.57 -0.33
CA PHE A 582 -21.50 13.79 -0.19
C PHE A 582 -22.31 15.09 -0.39
N LYS A 583 -23.63 14.99 -0.57
CA LYS A 583 -24.51 16.14 -0.86
C LYS A 583 -24.08 16.90 -2.13
N LEU A 584 -23.68 16.15 -3.15
CA LEU A 584 -23.26 16.64 -4.45
C LEU A 584 -24.23 16.18 -5.53
N ASP A 585 -24.29 16.91 -6.63
CA ASP A 585 -24.83 16.36 -7.86
C ASP A 585 -23.83 15.38 -8.51
N GLU A 586 -24.36 14.39 -9.24
CA GLU A 586 -23.54 13.33 -9.86
C GLU A 586 -22.53 13.88 -10.87
N GLU A 587 -22.91 14.94 -11.61
CA GLU A 587 -22.07 15.55 -12.64
C GLU A 587 -20.84 16.24 -12.04
N THR A 588 -21.02 16.98 -10.95
CA THR A 588 -19.94 17.63 -10.21
C THR A 588 -18.97 16.61 -9.65
N LEU A 589 -19.46 15.53 -9.01
CA LEU A 589 -18.61 14.44 -8.51
C LEU A 589 -17.76 13.86 -9.67
N ARG A 590 -18.42 13.48 -10.77
CA ARG A 590 -17.77 12.90 -11.95
C ARG A 590 -16.72 13.82 -12.57
N ARG A 591 -17.08 15.08 -12.79
CA ARG A 591 -16.17 16.08 -13.36
C ARG A 591 -14.95 16.28 -12.48
N LYS A 592 -15.13 16.36 -11.16
CA LYS A 592 -14.01 16.51 -10.21
C LYS A 592 -13.12 15.26 -10.17
N LEU A 593 -13.71 14.07 -10.20
CA LEU A 593 -12.97 12.81 -10.34
C LEU A 593 -12.14 12.81 -11.63
N PHE A 594 -12.68 13.27 -12.76
CA PHE A 594 -11.94 13.35 -14.02
C PHE A 594 -10.81 14.38 -13.99
N GLU A 595 -11.12 15.62 -13.61
CA GLU A 595 -10.17 16.75 -13.63
C GLU A 595 -8.99 16.53 -12.67
N HIS A 596 -9.27 16.09 -11.44
CA HIS A 596 -8.27 16.05 -10.36
C HIS A 596 -7.52 14.71 -10.24
N THR A 597 -7.89 13.71 -11.03
CA THR A 597 -7.07 12.51 -11.22
C THR A 597 -6.20 12.57 -12.47
N GLY A 598 -6.16 13.72 -13.16
CA GLY A 598 -5.33 13.92 -14.36
C GLY A 598 -5.96 13.39 -15.65
N GLY A 599 -7.29 13.38 -15.74
CA GLY A 599 -8.02 12.87 -16.91
C GLY A 599 -8.06 11.35 -16.99
N MET A 600 -8.03 10.67 -15.82
CA MET A 600 -7.86 9.23 -15.71
C MET A 600 -8.88 8.42 -16.52
N PHE A 601 -10.17 8.75 -16.43
CA PHE A 601 -11.23 8.06 -17.19
C PHE A 601 -12.17 9.07 -17.87
N PRO A 602 -12.06 9.28 -19.19
CA PRO A 602 -12.97 10.15 -19.93
C PRO A 602 -14.46 9.78 -19.77
N GLU A 603 -14.77 8.50 -19.55
CA GLU A 603 -16.13 8.00 -19.37
C GLU A 603 -16.84 8.61 -18.15
N LEU A 604 -16.09 9.12 -17.16
CA LEU A 604 -16.68 9.88 -16.06
C LEU A 604 -17.50 11.07 -16.59
N VAL A 605 -17.06 11.70 -17.69
CA VAL A 605 -17.75 12.84 -18.33
C VAL A 605 -18.49 12.46 -19.60
N THR A 606 -18.05 11.46 -20.38
CA THR A 606 -18.68 11.11 -21.67
C THR A 606 -19.76 10.03 -21.62
N ARG A 607 -19.86 9.28 -20.51
CA ARG A 607 -20.75 8.11 -20.35
C ARG A 607 -21.58 8.21 -19.07
N SER A 608 -22.53 9.16 -19.06
CA SER A 608 -23.48 9.34 -17.95
C SER A 608 -24.43 8.15 -17.75
N ASP A 609 -24.53 7.26 -18.74
CA ASP A 609 -25.26 5.99 -18.69
C ASP A 609 -24.58 4.94 -17.78
N LEU A 610 -23.25 5.01 -17.62
CA LEU A 610 -22.51 4.09 -16.75
C LEU A 610 -22.56 4.60 -15.30
N LYS A 611 -23.41 4.02 -14.46
CA LYS A 611 -23.60 4.46 -13.07
C LYS A 611 -22.64 3.84 -12.04
N VAL A 612 -21.82 2.88 -12.47
CA VAL A 612 -20.87 2.17 -11.61
C VAL A 612 -19.44 2.54 -11.98
N PHE A 613 -18.60 2.74 -10.97
CA PHE A 613 -17.18 3.05 -11.11
C PHE A 613 -16.33 2.16 -10.21
N LEU A 614 -15.27 1.57 -10.75
CA LEU A 614 -14.25 0.84 -9.99
C LEU A 614 -13.02 1.76 -9.86
N PRO A 615 -12.93 2.58 -8.79
CA PRO A 615 -11.76 3.43 -8.58
C PRO A 615 -10.51 2.59 -8.32
N PRO A 616 -9.33 2.96 -8.88
CA PRO A 616 -8.06 2.29 -8.60
C PRO A 616 -7.51 2.73 -7.23
N ILE A 617 -8.23 2.43 -6.16
CA ILE A 617 -7.86 2.71 -4.77
C ILE A 617 -7.77 1.40 -3.97
N GLY A 618 -7.15 1.48 -2.79
CA GLY A 618 -7.15 0.35 -1.86
C GLY A 618 -8.57 0.00 -1.38
N GLY A 619 -8.85 -1.30 -1.32
CA GLY A 619 -10.11 -1.84 -0.79
C GLY A 619 -10.14 -1.92 0.74
N CYS A 620 -10.91 -2.87 1.27
CA CYS A 620 -10.93 -3.17 2.69
C CYS A 620 -10.94 -4.68 2.98
N THR A 621 -10.46 -5.05 4.15
CA THR A 621 -10.45 -6.41 4.66
C THR A 621 -11.32 -6.48 5.92
N ILE A 622 -12.24 -7.44 6.02
CA ILE A 622 -13.04 -7.67 7.21
C ILE A 622 -12.54 -8.93 7.91
N LEU A 623 -12.34 -8.88 9.23
CA LEU A 623 -12.22 -10.05 10.09
C LEU A 623 -13.50 -10.21 10.92
N ILE A 624 -14.10 -11.39 10.86
CA ILE A 624 -15.31 -11.75 11.60
C ILE A 624 -14.98 -12.86 12.60
N PHE A 625 -15.11 -12.55 13.87
CA PHE A 625 -14.91 -13.44 15.01
C PHE A 625 -16.28 -13.95 15.46
N GLY A 626 -16.43 -15.25 15.65
CA GLY A 626 -17.72 -15.84 15.99
C GLY A 626 -18.53 -16.27 14.77
N ASP A 627 -19.84 -16.45 15.00
CA ASP A 627 -20.79 -16.83 13.97
C ASP A 627 -21.33 -15.58 13.26
N PRO A 628 -21.12 -15.42 11.94
CA PRO A 628 -21.61 -14.25 11.20
C PRO A 628 -23.13 -14.08 11.25
N ASP A 629 -23.90 -15.16 11.47
CA ASP A 629 -25.37 -15.08 11.57
C ASP A 629 -25.83 -14.34 12.84
N THR A 630 -24.95 -14.15 13.82
CA THR A 630 -25.24 -13.38 15.04
C THR A 630 -25.04 -11.88 14.88
N ILE A 631 -24.33 -11.42 13.84
CA ILE A 631 -24.06 -9.99 13.59
C ILE A 631 -25.36 -9.16 13.44
N PRO A 632 -26.38 -9.57 12.66
CA PRO A 632 -27.62 -8.81 12.53
C PRO A 632 -28.59 -8.97 13.71
N ASP A 633 -28.34 -9.89 14.65
CA ASP A 633 -29.19 -10.17 15.82
C ASP A 633 -28.88 -9.18 16.95
N THR A 634 -29.77 -8.20 17.15
CA THR A 634 -29.61 -7.16 18.16
C THR A 634 -29.71 -7.67 19.60
N SER A 635 -30.08 -8.92 19.84
CA SER A 635 -30.05 -9.55 21.17
C SER A 635 -28.68 -10.10 21.55
N LYS A 636 -27.75 -10.22 20.59
CA LYS A 636 -26.40 -10.75 20.79
C LYS A 636 -25.39 -9.61 20.91
N PRO A 637 -24.30 -9.81 21.68
CA PRO A 637 -23.26 -8.80 21.81
C PRO A 637 -22.48 -8.66 20.49
N LEU A 638 -22.35 -7.43 20.00
CA LEU A 638 -21.51 -7.10 18.85
C LEU A 638 -20.43 -6.07 19.22
N ALA A 639 -19.17 -6.47 19.07
CA ALA A 639 -18.02 -5.56 19.14
C ALA A 639 -17.51 -5.22 17.74
N VAL A 640 -17.31 -3.93 17.45
CA VAL A 640 -16.86 -3.47 16.13
C VAL A 640 -15.70 -2.49 16.25
N ARG A 641 -14.68 -2.70 15.42
CA ARG A 641 -13.62 -1.73 15.16
C ARG A 641 -13.55 -1.46 13.67
N VAL A 642 -13.63 -0.18 13.30
CA VAL A 642 -13.27 0.25 11.94
C VAL A 642 -11.90 0.93 11.99
N HIS A 643 -10.93 0.34 11.33
CA HIS A 643 -9.52 0.71 11.34
C HIS A 643 -9.12 1.24 9.96
N ASP A 644 -8.33 2.32 9.94
CA ASP A 644 -7.73 2.83 8.70
C ASP A 644 -6.23 2.54 8.76
N GLU A 645 -5.70 2.02 7.66
CA GLU A 645 -4.32 1.58 7.52
C GLU A 645 -3.30 2.63 8.00
N CYS A 646 -2.31 2.14 8.75
CA CYS A 646 -1.10 2.86 9.11
C CYS A 646 0.06 1.87 9.08
N ASN A 647 0.60 1.57 7.89
CA ASN A 647 1.62 0.54 7.67
C ASN A 647 2.80 0.63 8.66
N GLY A 648 3.29 1.85 8.89
CA GLY A 648 4.39 2.09 9.83
C GLY A 648 4.11 1.67 11.28
N SER A 649 2.86 1.69 11.73
CA SER A 649 2.46 1.22 13.07
C SER A 649 1.95 -0.20 13.02
N ASP A 650 1.04 -0.48 12.09
CA ASP A 650 0.33 -1.73 11.94
C ASP A 650 1.28 -2.90 11.64
N VAL A 651 2.29 -2.72 10.77
CA VAL A 651 3.27 -3.76 10.45
C VAL A 651 4.55 -3.60 11.27
N PHE A 652 5.05 -2.38 11.42
CA PHE A 652 6.37 -2.11 11.99
C PHE A 652 6.38 -1.57 13.43
N GLY A 653 5.21 -1.40 14.05
CA GLY A 653 5.10 -1.02 15.46
C GLY A 653 5.61 0.38 15.79
N SER A 654 5.49 1.35 14.89
CA SER A 654 5.89 2.73 15.19
C SER A 654 5.17 3.30 16.43
N ASP A 655 5.97 3.90 17.31
CA ASP A 655 5.60 4.45 18.63
C ASP A 655 5.07 5.89 18.60
N ILE A 656 4.99 6.52 17.42
CA ILE A 656 4.54 7.92 17.25
C ILE A 656 3.01 8.05 17.09
N CYS A 657 2.30 6.92 17.05
CA CYS A 657 0.85 6.88 16.92
C CYS A 657 0.26 5.65 17.59
N THR A 658 -1.05 5.65 17.82
CA THR A 658 -1.75 4.56 18.52
C THR A 658 -2.44 3.55 17.61
N CYS A 659 -2.11 3.50 16.31
CA CYS A 659 -2.84 2.66 15.35
C CYS A 659 -2.79 1.17 15.70
N ARG A 660 -1.59 0.56 15.80
CA ARG A 660 -1.47 -0.87 16.16
C ARG A 660 -2.01 -1.20 17.56
N PRO A 661 -1.67 -0.47 18.64
CA PRO A 661 -2.24 -0.73 19.97
C PRO A 661 -3.77 -0.74 19.97
N TYR A 662 -4.39 0.16 19.21
CA TYR A 662 -5.83 0.26 19.16
C TYR A 662 -6.48 -0.82 18.27
N LEU A 663 -5.80 -1.26 17.20
CA LEU A 663 -6.20 -2.43 16.41
C LEU A 663 -6.23 -3.69 17.29
N LEU A 664 -5.17 -3.92 18.05
CA LEU A 664 -5.04 -5.07 18.94
C LEU A 664 -6.12 -5.06 20.04
N HIS A 665 -6.34 -3.92 20.69
CA HIS A 665 -7.43 -3.77 21.65
C HIS A 665 -8.79 -4.08 20.99
N GLY A 666 -9.03 -3.61 19.77
CA GLY A 666 -10.21 -3.96 18.99
C GLY A 666 -10.36 -5.47 18.75
N ILE A 667 -9.26 -6.17 18.45
CA ILE A 667 -9.27 -7.63 18.26
C ILE A 667 -9.62 -8.35 19.56
N GLU A 668 -9.06 -7.94 20.71
CA GLU A 668 -9.38 -8.54 22.01
C GLU A 668 -10.86 -8.37 22.40
N GLU A 669 -11.42 -7.18 22.18
CA GLU A 669 -12.84 -6.90 22.41
C GLU A 669 -13.74 -7.73 21.47
N CYS A 670 -13.31 -7.88 20.20
CA CYS A 670 -14.00 -8.70 19.21
C CYS A 670 -14.00 -10.19 19.59
N ILE A 671 -12.88 -10.72 20.07
CA ILE A 671 -12.79 -12.09 20.57
C ILE A 671 -13.72 -12.26 21.78
N SER A 672 -13.70 -11.31 22.72
CA SER A 672 -14.53 -11.37 23.93
C SER A 672 -16.03 -11.37 23.62
N ALA A 673 -16.49 -10.53 22.69
CA ALA A 673 -17.89 -10.51 22.26
C ALA A 673 -18.30 -11.82 21.58
N ALA A 674 -17.44 -12.38 20.73
CA ALA A 674 -17.66 -13.67 20.09
C ALA A 674 -17.75 -14.81 21.12
N GLN A 675 -16.88 -14.82 22.13
CA GLN A 675 -16.88 -15.81 23.22
C GLN A 675 -18.13 -15.71 24.11
N ALA A 676 -18.72 -14.51 24.23
CA ALA A 676 -20.00 -14.30 24.90
C ALA A 676 -21.22 -14.75 24.07
N GLY A 677 -21.00 -15.40 22.92
CA GLY A 677 -22.06 -15.95 22.08
C GLY A 677 -22.64 -14.98 21.05
N GLY A 678 -21.97 -13.85 20.81
CA GLY A 678 -22.26 -12.95 19.69
C GLY A 678 -21.13 -12.96 18.66
N ALA A 679 -20.72 -11.77 18.20
CA ALA A 679 -19.69 -11.62 17.18
C ALA A 679 -18.75 -10.43 17.43
N GLY A 680 -17.57 -10.52 16.83
CA GLY A 680 -16.63 -9.41 16.71
C GLY A 680 -16.36 -9.09 15.24
N VAL A 681 -16.23 -7.81 14.89
CA VAL A 681 -15.95 -7.36 13.53
C VAL A 681 -14.83 -6.32 13.51
N ILE A 682 -13.78 -6.60 12.74
CA ILE A 682 -12.75 -5.61 12.37
C ILE A 682 -12.93 -5.29 10.90
N VAL A 683 -13.14 -4.02 10.54
CA VAL A 683 -13.06 -3.53 9.16
C VAL A 683 -11.74 -2.77 9.01
N TYR A 684 -10.84 -3.25 8.16
CA TYR A 684 -9.53 -2.67 7.89
C TYR A 684 -9.51 -1.99 6.51
N ASN A 685 -9.56 -0.66 6.47
CA ASN A 685 -9.56 0.14 5.25
C ASN A 685 -8.13 0.48 4.81
N ARG A 686 -7.80 0.28 3.53
CA ARG A 686 -6.51 0.66 2.95
C ARG A 686 -6.43 2.15 2.61
N LYS A 687 -6.46 2.99 3.65
CA LYS A 687 -6.50 4.46 3.60
C LYS A 687 -5.33 5.09 4.39
N GLU A 688 -4.11 4.80 3.97
CA GLU A 688 -2.88 5.29 4.63
C GLU A 688 -2.85 6.82 4.79
N GLY A 689 -2.34 7.28 5.94
CA GLY A 689 -2.09 8.70 6.18
C GLY A 689 -3.34 9.56 6.11
N ARG A 690 -4.51 9.04 6.55
CA ARG A 690 -5.83 9.67 6.37
C ARG A 690 -6.19 9.88 4.89
N ALA A 691 -5.85 8.91 4.06
CA ALA A 691 -5.98 8.95 2.62
C ALA A 691 -5.19 10.08 1.92
N LEU A 692 -4.09 10.53 2.53
CA LEU A 692 -3.11 11.46 1.94
C LEU A 692 -1.90 10.76 1.33
N GLY A 693 -1.72 9.48 1.62
CA GLY A 693 -0.53 8.70 1.23
C GLY A 693 0.67 8.91 2.15
N GLU A 694 1.66 8.01 2.02
CA GLU A 694 2.80 7.93 2.94
C GLU A 694 3.84 9.04 2.73
N VAL A 695 4.03 9.50 1.49
CA VAL A 695 4.94 10.63 1.18
C VAL A 695 4.48 11.90 1.91
N THR A 696 3.19 12.24 1.80
CA THR A 696 2.59 13.37 2.52
C THR A 696 2.70 13.20 4.04
N LYS A 697 2.44 11.99 4.55
CA LYS A 697 2.57 11.66 5.98
C LYS A 697 3.98 11.94 6.51
N PHE A 698 5.02 11.53 5.79
CA PHE A 698 6.41 11.75 6.22
C PHE A 698 6.81 13.23 6.16
N MET A 699 6.34 13.97 5.15
CA MET A 699 6.51 15.43 5.09
C MET A 699 5.88 16.12 6.31
N VAL A 700 4.66 15.72 6.67
CA VAL A 700 3.96 16.24 7.86
C VAL A 700 4.74 15.94 9.14
N TYR A 701 5.31 14.73 9.28
CA TYR A 701 6.13 14.40 10.45
C TYR A 701 7.39 15.26 10.54
N ASN A 702 8.10 15.47 9.43
CA ASN A 702 9.27 16.35 9.43
C ASN A 702 8.89 17.79 9.80
N ALA A 703 7.82 18.29 9.18
CA ALA A 703 7.37 19.65 9.39
C ALA A 703 6.90 19.90 10.83
N ARG A 704 6.25 18.91 11.46
CA ARG A 704 5.86 18.96 12.88
C ARG A 704 7.05 18.95 13.81
N LYS A 705 8.02 18.06 13.58
CA LYS A 705 9.21 17.95 14.45
C LYS A 705 10.13 19.17 14.39
N ARG A 706 10.11 19.92 13.28
CA ARG A 706 11.02 21.05 13.02
C ARG A 706 10.39 22.43 13.09
N GLN A 707 9.08 22.52 13.33
CA GLN A 707 8.45 23.82 13.57
C GLN A 707 8.97 24.44 14.89
N VAL A 708 8.82 25.75 15.02
CA VAL A 708 9.13 26.45 16.27
C VAL A 708 8.28 25.87 17.39
N GLY A 709 8.92 25.49 18.51
CA GLY A 709 8.25 24.82 19.64
C GLY A 709 8.18 23.28 19.52
N GLY A 710 8.69 22.70 18.43
CA GLY A 710 8.74 21.24 18.25
C GLY A 710 7.39 20.59 17.94
N ASP A 711 7.31 19.28 18.12
CA ASP A 711 6.09 18.51 17.87
C ASP A 711 5.16 18.59 19.08
N SER A 712 4.24 19.56 19.09
CA SER A 712 3.25 19.75 20.17
C SER A 712 1.84 19.33 19.75
N ALA A 713 1.03 18.92 20.74
CA ALA A 713 -0.36 18.54 20.49
C ALA A 713 -1.19 19.70 19.90
N GLN A 714 -0.91 20.93 20.32
CA GLN A 714 -1.60 22.14 19.82
C GLN A 714 -1.44 22.32 18.29
N ASN A 715 -0.26 22.00 17.75
CA ASN A 715 0.07 22.20 16.34
C ASN A 715 -0.08 20.93 15.48
N TYR A 716 -0.62 19.85 16.05
CA TYR A 716 -0.69 18.53 15.41
C TYR A 716 -1.39 18.55 14.04
N PHE A 717 -2.57 19.18 13.94
CA PHE A 717 -3.34 19.25 12.68
C PHE A 717 -2.89 20.39 11.75
N LYS A 718 -2.27 21.44 12.30
CA LYS A 718 -1.86 22.64 11.57
C LYS A 718 -0.97 22.29 10.37
N ARG A 719 0.11 21.53 10.59
CA ARG A 719 1.05 21.17 9.51
C ARG A 719 0.41 20.26 8.47
N THR A 720 -0.55 19.41 8.84
CA THR A 720 -1.34 18.63 7.86
C THR A 720 -2.14 19.56 6.95
N ARG A 721 -2.87 20.52 7.52
CA ARG A 721 -3.67 21.49 6.76
C ARG A 721 -2.81 22.35 5.84
N GLU A 722 -1.64 22.78 6.29
CA GLU A 722 -0.69 23.59 5.53
C GLU A 722 -0.03 22.83 4.37
N ILE A 723 0.18 21.51 4.50
CA ILE A 723 0.80 20.69 3.44
C ILE A 723 -0.24 20.11 2.47
N ALA A 724 -1.38 19.61 2.99
CA ALA A 724 -2.36 18.86 2.22
C ALA A 724 -3.61 19.68 1.83
N GLY A 725 -3.87 20.79 2.53
CA GLY A 725 -5.06 21.64 2.32
C GLY A 725 -6.29 21.18 3.09
N VAL A 726 -6.17 20.09 3.83
CA VAL A 726 -7.22 19.44 4.61
C VAL A 726 -6.60 18.56 5.68
N GLU A 727 -7.31 18.32 6.78
CA GLU A 727 -6.81 17.52 7.91
C GLU A 727 -7.05 16.01 7.75
N ASP A 728 -8.06 15.65 6.94
CA ASP A 728 -8.53 14.28 6.74
C ASP A 728 -9.22 14.13 5.37
N MET A 729 -8.84 13.11 4.61
CA MET A 729 -9.45 12.78 3.31
C MET A 729 -10.04 11.36 3.27
N ARG A 730 -10.30 10.74 4.43
CA ARG A 730 -10.78 9.36 4.48
C ARG A 730 -12.22 9.20 4.00
N PHE A 731 -13.01 10.28 4.05
CA PHE A 731 -14.45 10.30 3.79
C PHE A 731 -15.17 9.18 4.53
N GLN A 732 -15.37 9.41 5.83
CA GLN A 732 -15.98 8.42 6.70
C GLN A 732 -17.43 8.15 6.33
N GLU A 733 -18.06 8.97 5.49
CA GLU A 733 -19.43 8.78 5.01
C GLU A 733 -19.62 7.50 4.17
N LEU A 734 -18.54 6.98 3.55
CA LEU A 734 -18.55 5.70 2.83
C LEU A 734 -18.15 4.51 3.72
N MET A 735 -17.61 4.76 4.91
CA MET A 735 -17.08 3.74 5.81
C MET A 735 -18.14 2.78 6.40
N PRO A 736 -19.43 3.15 6.58
CA PRO A 736 -20.44 2.22 7.09
C PRO A 736 -20.83 1.10 6.12
N ASP A 737 -20.52 1.22 4.83
CA ASP A 737 -20.99 0.29 3.79
C ASP A 737 -20.64 -1.19 4.06
N PRO A 738 -19.41 -1.55 4.50
CA PRO A 738 -19.10 -2.91 4.95
C PRO A 738 -19.92 -3.38 6.16
N LEU A 739 -20.29 -2.49 7.08
CA LEU A 739 -21.13 -2.84 8.24
C LEU A 739 -22.58 -3.08 7.82
N LEU A 740 -23.10 -2.23 6.93
CA LEU A 740 -24.41 -2.42 6.31
C LEU A 740 -24.43 -3.71 5.48
N TRP A 741 -23.35 -4.04 4.79
CA TRP A 741 -23.20 -5.30 4.06
C TRP A 741 -23.25 -6.53 4.96
N LEU A 742 -22.78 -6.43 6.22
CA LEU A 742 -22.91 -7.47 7.24
C LEU A 742 -24.28 -7.48 7.94
N GLY A 743 -25.19 -6.58 7.58
CA GLY A 743 -26.52 -6.48 8.19
C GLY A 743 -26.51 -5.90 9.59
N VAL A 744 -25.45 -5.19 9.99
CA VAL A 744 -25.33 -4.57 11.32
C VAL A 744 -26.47 -3.55 11.52
N LYS A 745 -27.15 -3.66 12.66
CA LYS A 745 -28.22 -2.72 13.08
C LYS A 745 -27.89 -2.00 14.39
N LYS A 746 -27.17 -2.69 15.27
CA LYS A 746 -26.76 -2.22 16.59
C LYS A 746 -25.35 -2.71 16.89
N ILE A 747 -24.52 -1.85 17.45
CA ILE A 747 -23.17 -2.15 17.94
C ILE A 747 -23.16 -1.91 19.44
N ASP A 748 -22.99 -2.97 20.24
CA ASP A 748 -22.92 -2.84 21.70
C ASP A 748 -21.63 -2.14 22.13
N ARG A 749 -20.51 -2.47 21.47
CA ARG A 749 -19.19 -1.93 21.77
C ARG A 749 -18.50 -1.47 20.48
N PHE A 750 -18.40 -0.17 20.28
CA PHE A 750 -17.69 0.44 19.17
C PHE A 750 -16.31 0.92 19.63
N ILE A 751 -15.25 0.23 19.21
CA ILE A 751 -13.87 0.49 19.65
C ILE A 751 -13.32 1.66 18.83
N SER A 752 -13.68 2.88 19.22
CA SER A 752 -13.26 4.10 18.55
C SER A 752 -13.50 5.34 19.40
N MET A 753 -12.51 6.25 19.37
CA MET A 753 -12.65 7.61 19.91
C MET A 753 -13.09 8.61 18.84
N SER A 754 -13.27 8.18 17.58
CA SER A 754 -13.47 9.11 16.48
C SER A 754 -14.93 9.50 16.30
N ASP A 755 -15.22 10.78 16.52
CA ASP A 755 -16.53 11.37 16.21
C ASP A 755 -16.89 11.24 14.74
N MET A 756 -15.93 11.42 13.81
CA MET A 756 -16.19 11.22 12.39
C MET A 756 -16.66 9.80 12.07
N LYS A 757 -16.07 8.78 12.72
CA LYS A 757 -16.49 7.39 12.54
C LYS A 757 -17.85 7.13 13.19
N TYR A 758 -18.03 7.60 14.43
CA TYR A 758 -19.28 7.47 15.17
C TYR A 758 -20.45 8.12 14.39
N ASN A 759 -20.29 9.37 13.97
CA ASN A 759 -21.30 10.13 13.23
C ASN A 759 -21.65 9.47 11.90
N ALA A 760 -20.66 8.91 11.19
CA ALA A 760 -20.92 8.18 9.96
C ALA A 760 -21.75 6.91 10.18
N VAL A 761 -21.42 6.13 11.22
CA VAL A 761 -22.14 4.87 11.54
C VAL A 761 -23.56 5.15 12.04
N VAL A 762 -23.73 6.10 12.96
CA VAL A 762 -25.06 6.50 13.43
C VAL A 762 -25.87 7.14 12.31
N GLY A 763 -25.24 7.97 11.48
CA GLY A 763 -25.86 8.59 10.31
C GLY A 763 -26.33 7.59 9.24
N SER A 764 -25.77 6.37 9.21
CA SER A 764 -26.26 5.28 8.36
C SER A 764 -27.37 4.44 8.99
N GLY A 765 -27.89 4.85 10.16
CA GLY A 765 -28.97 4.16 10.86
C GLY A 765 -28.53 3.00 11.76
N ILE A 766 -27.23 2.89 12.07
CA ILE A 766 -26.72 1.86 13.00
C ILE A 766 -26.65 2.46 14.41
N GLU A 767 -27.32 1.84 15.37
CA GLU A 767 -27.23 2.24 16.78
C GLU A 767 -25.85 1.87 17.36
N ILE A 768 -25.22 2.78 18.11
CA ILE A 768 -24.03 2.49 18.91
C ILE A 768 -24.39 2.69 20.39
N VAL A 769 -24.31 1.60 21.16
CA VAL A 769 -24.61 1.62 22.61
C VAL A 769 -23.46 2.22 23.40
N THR A 770 -22.24 1.70 23.21
CA THR A 770 -21.05 2.15 23.94
C THR A 770 -19.90 2.42 22.98
N ARG A 771 -19.23 3.57 23.14
CA ARG A 771 -17.92 3.84 22.54
C ARG A 771 -16.83 3.42 23.53
N VAL A 772 -15.88 2.64 23.06
CA VAL A 772 -14.76 2.12 23.86
C VAL A 772 -13.49 2.83 23.43
N ASP A 773 -12.84 3.50 24.38
CA ASP A 773 -11.57 4.20 24.16
C ASP A 773 -10.38 3.24 24.19
N ILE A 774 -9.24 3.71 23.70
CA ILE A 774 -7.98 3.00 23.94
C ILE A 774 -7.62 3.07 25.44
N PRO A 775 -7.21 1.95 26.07
CA PRO A 775 -6.66 1.95 27.42
C PRO A 775 -5.40 2.82 27.54
N GLU A 776 -5.24 3.50 28.67
CA GLU A 776 -4.18 4.49 28.92
C GLU A 776 -2.77 3.86 28.85
N GLU A 777 -2.64 2.65 29.37
CA GLU A 777 -1.44 1.83 29.37
C GLU A 777 -0.98 1.37 27.97
N LEU A 778 -1.88 1.42 26.98
CA LEU A 778 -1.59 1.06 25.59
C LEU A 778 -1.16 2.27 24.74
N ILE A 779 -1.14 3.48 25.29
CA ILE A 779 -0.73 4.69 24.59
C ILE A 779 0.79 4.86 24.72
N PRO A 780 1.57 4.73 23.63
CA PRO A 780 2.98 5.06 23.67
C PRO A 780 3.21 6.52 24.07
N ALA A 781 4.32 6.79 24.77
CA ALA A 781 4.63 8.14 25.27
C ALA A 781 4.63 9.20 24.14
N ASP A 782 5.26 8.91 23.01
CA ASP A 782 5.34 9.85 21.87
C ASP A 782 3.98 10.02 21.15
N ALA A 783 3.12 9.01 21.24
CA ALA A 783 1.76 9.07 20.70
C ALA A 783 0.82 9.96 21.53
N ARG A 784 1.23 10.42 22.72
CA ARG A 784 0.43 11.35 23.53
C ARG A 784 0.15 12.67 22.80
N VAL A 785 1.10 13.14 21.98
CA VAL A 785 0.93 14.30 21.11
C VAL A 785 -0.30 14.13 20.21
N GLU A 786 -0.43 12.95 19.59
CA GLU A 786 -1.58 12.63 18.75
C GLU A 786 -2.86 12.52 19.56
N ILE A 787 -2.83 11.81 20.69
CA ILE A 787 -4.02 11.53 21.49
C ILE A 787 -4.61 12.81 22.07
N ASP A 788 -3.79 13.66 22.69
CA ASP A 788 -4.28 14.88 23.33
C ASP A 788 -4.80 15.88 22.29
N ALA A 789 -4.14 15.97 21.13
CA ALA A 789 -4.62 16.78 20.00
C ALA A 789 -5.97 16.29 19.47
N LYS A 790 -6.12 14.97 19.33
CA LYS A 790 -7.37 14.34 18.88
C LYS A 790 -8.48 14.55 19.91
N MET A 791 -8.22 14.32 21.20
CA MET A 791 -9.20 14.54 22.26
C MET A 791 -9.68 16.00 22.27
N TYR A 792 -8.78 16.96 22.11
CA TYR A 792 -9.14 18.38 21.97
C TYR A 792 -10.04 18.64 20.75
N ALA A 793 -9.76 17.99 19.62
CA ALA A 793 -10.56 18.09 18.40
C ALA A 793 -11.89 17.30 18.46
N GLY A 794 -12.30 16.80 19.64
CA GLY A 794 -13.56 16.07 19.85
C GLY A 794 -13.43 14.54 19.88
N TYR A 795 -12.24 13.97 19.67
CA TYR A 795 -12.09 12.53 19.54
C TYR A 795 -11.94 11.83 20.90
N TYR A 796 -13.04 11.65 21.64
CA TYR A 796 -13.08 10.91 22.91
C TYR A 796 -14.42 10.17 23.09
N ALA A 797 -14.48 9.20 24.00
CA ALA A 797 -15.74 8.62 24.47
C ALA A 797 -16.09 9.13 25.87
N GLY A 798 -17.38 9.38 26.10
CA GLY A 798 -17.91 9.75 27.41
C GLY A 798 -17.41 11.11 27.93
N SER A 799 -17.40 11.28 29.25
CA SER A 799 -17.00 12.51 29.94
C SER A 799 -15.53 12.44 30.37
N LYS A 800 -14.59 12.54 29.42
CA LYS A 800 -13.16 12.67 29.73
C LYS A 800 -12.77 14.12 29.93
N GLN A 801 -11.82 14.37 30.82
CA GLN A 801 -11.21 15.69 30.95
C GLN A 801 -10.37 15.95 29.70
N VAL A 802 -10.80 16.91 28.89
CA VAL A 802 -10.08 17.36 27.71
C VAL A 802 -9.17 18.52 28.11
N LYS A 803 -7.89 18.44 27.75
CA LYS A 803 -6.93 19.53 27.97
C LYS A 803 -7.40 20.80 27.28
N THR A 804 -7.21 21.94 27.93
CA THR A 804 -7.40 23.27 27.33
C THR A 804 -6.37 23.53 26.23
N TRP A 805 -6.64 24.52 25.38
CA TRP A 805 -5.73 24.89 24.29
C TRP A 805 -4.30 25.21 24.77
N ASP A 806 -4.17 25.85 25.93
CA ASP A 806 -2.87 26.22 26.50
C ASP A 806 -2.14 25.00 27.12
N GLU A 807 -2.88 24.07 27.71
CA GLU A 807 -2.32 22.83 28.27
C GLU A 807 -1.79 21.89 27.16
N LEU A 808 -2.30 21.97 25.93
CA LEU A 808 -1.79 21.17 24.82
C LEU A 808 -0.31 21.45 24.51
N ASN A 809 0.20 22.65 24.80
CA ASN A 809 1.61 22.98 24.59
C ASN A 809 2.56 22.27 25.54
N GLN A 810 2.05 21.72 26.64
CA GLN A 810 2.84 20.90 27.57
C GLN A 810 3.03 19.47 27.06
N THR A 811 2.25 19.08 26.04
CA THR A 811 2.34 17.75 25.43
C THR A 811 3.26 17.82 24.22
N ILE A 812 4.54 17.52 24.46
CA ILE A 812 5.60 17.62 23.47
C ILE A 812 6.13 16.22 23.16
N GLY A 813 6.27 15.93 21.87
CA GLY A 813 6.88 14.71 21.37
C GLY A 813 8.39 14.72 21.53
N ARG A 814 9.05 13.61 21.19
CA ARG A 814 10.51 13.53 21.24
C ARG A 814 11.15 14.63 20.41
N GLN A 815 12.15 15.28 20.99
CA GLN A 815 12.99 16.21 20.28
C GLN A 815 13.64 15.49 19.09
N ALA A 816 13.64 16.11 17.91
CA ALA A 816 14.41 15.55 16.82
C ALA A 816 15.89 15.49 17.26
N ALA A 817 16.57 14.37 16.98
CA ALA A 817 18.02 14.23 17.15
C ALA A 817 18.76 15.12 16.11
N LEU A 818 18.46 16.42 16.15
CA LEU A 818 19.07 17.47 15.34
C LEU A 818 20.45 17.80 15.92
N ASP A 819 20.64 17.70 17.23
CA ASP A 819 21.84 18.24 17.85
C ASP A 819 23.12 17.47 17.50
N GLU A 820 23.10 16.15 17.30
CA GLU A 820 24.34 15.41 17.01
C GLU A 820 24.71 15.42 15.52
N ALA A 821 23.73 15.25 14.62
CA ALA A 821 23.99 15.21 13.18
C ALA A 821 24.19 16.62 12.59
N GLU A 822 23.48 17.62 13.10
CA GLU A 822 23.64 19.01 12.68
C GLU A 822 24.91 19.61 13.29
N ALA A 823 25.28 19.25 14.54
CA ALA A 823 26.61 19.57 15.08
C ALA A 823 27.72 18.84 14.32
N ALA A 824 27.54 17.56 13.97
CA ALA A 824 28.52 16.81 13.17
C ALA A 824 28.65 17.36 11.75
N ALA A 825 27.56 17.77 11.10
CA ALA A 825 27.59 18.39 9.78
C ALA A 825 28.21 19.80 9.82
N LYS A 826 27.92 20.58 10.87
CA LYS A 826 28.51 21.91 11.10
C LYS A 826 30.01 21.78 11.45
N ALA A 827 30.39 20.76 12.22
CA ALA A 827 31.78 20.40 12.50
C ALA A 827 32.52 19.90 11.25
N ALA A 828 31.89 19.07 10.42
CA ALA A 828 32.46 18.60 9.15
C ALA A 828 32.63 19.74 8.14
N LYS A 829 31.67 20.68 8.07
CA LYS A 829 31.75 21.88 7.23
C LYS A 829 32.83 22.84 7.74
N ALA A 830 32.96 22.99 9.06
CA ALA A 830 34.04 23.76 9.68
C ALA A 830 35.41 23.12 9.40
N ALA A 831 35.52 21.79 9.53
CA ALA A 831 36.74 21.04 9.24
C ALA A 831 37.14 21.12 7.75
N ALA A 832 36.19 21.03 6.82
CA ALA A 832 36.43 21.18 5.39
C ALA A 832 36.85 22.62 5.01
N THR A 833 36.29 23.62 5.70
CA THR A 833 36.67 25.03 5.52
C THR A 833 38.08 25.28 6.06
N ALA A 834 38.41 24.72 7.23
CA ALA A 834 39.75 24.79 7.81
C ALA A 834 40.80 24.06 6.95
N ALA A 835 40.46 22.88 6.39
CA ALA A 835 41.34 22.15 5.48
C ALA A 835 41.61 22.91 4.17
N ARG A 836 40.61 23.61 3.61
CA ARG A 836 40.80 24.50 2.46
C ARG A 836 41.68 25.71 2.77
N ALA A 837 41.53 26.31 3.95
CA ALA A 837 42.38 27.42 4.40
C ALA A 837 43.83 26.99 4.68
N ALA A 838 44.03 25.78 5.20
CA ALA A 838 45.36 25.20 5.40
C ALA A 838 46.05 24.87 4.06
N ALA A 839 45.30 24.33 3.08
CA ALA A 839 45.82 24.05 1.74
C ALA A 839 46.17 25.32 0.95
N SER A 840 45.45 26.44 1.15
CA SER A 840 45.81 27.73 0.54
C SER A 840 47.07 28.35 1.15
N ASN A 841 47.32 28.16 2.45
CA ASN A 841 48.52 28.68 3.13
C ASN A 841 49.78 27.83 2.87
N ALA A 842 49.64 26.55 2.51
CA ALA A 842 50.77 25.70 2.15
C ALA A 842 51.36 26.02 0.75
N ASN A 843 50.64 26.76 -0.09
CA ASN A 843 51.06 27.10 -1.46
C ASN A 843 51.80 28.44 -1.59
N THR A 844 52.10 29.14 -0.48
CA THR A 844 52.80 30.45 -0.49
C THR A 844 54.20 30.43 0.11
N CYS A 845 54.84 29.26 0.28
CA CYS A 845 56.25 29.20 0.69
C CYS A 845 57.04 28.17 -0.12
N LYS A 846 57.69 28.60 -1.20
CA LYS A 846 59.01 28.07 -1.62
C LYS A 846 59.87 29.19 -2.24
N PRO A 847 61.18 29.24 -1.94
CA PRO A 847 62.08 30.36 -2.28
C PRO A 847 62.70 30.22 -3.67
N CYS A 848 62.99 31.35 -4.31
CA CYS A 848 63.64 31.43 -5.62
C CYS A 848 65.10 31.90 -5.45
N GLU A 849 66.05 30.99 -5.66
CA GLU A 849 67.46 31.21 -6.02
C GLU A 849 67.81 30.05 -6.98
N SER A 850 68.55 30.15 -8.09
CA SER A 850 69.48 31.16 -8.60
C SER A 850 69.80 30.85 -10.09
N SER A 851 70.61 31.75 -10.69
CA SER A 851 71.32 31.69 -11.97
C SER A 851 70.58 32.27 -13.17
N VAL A 852 71.16 33.31 -13.78
CA VAL A 852 71.94 33.22 -15.03
C VAL A 852 72.79 34.49 -15.19
N ALA A 853 74.01 34.28 -15.70
CA ALA A 853 75.05 35.27 -15.93
C ALA A 853 74.76 36.24 -17.11
N SER A 854 75.27 37.46 -16.93
CA SER A 854 75.71 38.46 -17.90
C SER A 854 75.28 38.37 -19.38
N SER A 855 74.65 39.43 -19.89
CA SER A 855 75.22 40.19 -21.02
C SER A 855 74.65 41.61 -21.09
N LYS A 856 75.55 42.55 -21.41
CA LYS A 856 75.32 43.98 -21.64
C LYS A 856 74.48 44.20 -22.91
N ARG A 857 73.57 45.17 -22.90
CA ARG A 857 73.67 46.42 -23.71
C ARG A 857 72.45 47.30 -23.53
N ALA A 858 72.73 48.58 -23.73
CA ALA A 858 71.90 49.73 -23.44
C ALA A 858 71.02 50.14 -24.64
N ARG A 859 70.10 51.05 -24.30
CA ARG A 859 69.58 52.18 -25.09
C ARG A 859 68.40 51.95 -26.05
N SER A 860 67.32 52.63 -25.65
CA SER A 860 66.56 53.67 -26.38
C SER A 860 65.78 53.32 -27.64
N SER A 861 64.48 53.68 -27.57
CA SER A 861 63.61 54.29 -28.60
C SER A 861 63.45 53.53 -29.92
N GLN A 862 62.25 53.31 -30.44
CA GLN A 862 61.07 54.18 -30.55
C GLN A 862 59.78 53.39 -30.41
#